data_AF-A0A8H4H1E1-F1
#
_entry.id   AF-A0A8H4H1E1-F1
#
_cell.length_a   1.000
_cell.length_b   1.000
_cell.length_c   1.000
_cell.angle_alpha   90.00
_cell.angle_beta   90.00
_cell.angle_gamma   90.00
#
_symmetry.space_group_name_H-M   'P 1'
#
loop_
_entity.id
_entity.type
_entity.pdbx_description
1 polymer ?
#
loop_
_entity_poly.entity_id
_entity_poly.type
_entity_poly.pdbx_seq_one_letter_code
_entity_poly.pdbx_strand_id
1 'polypeptide(L)'
;MDRDQFRAAAHAAIDEIIDYFDGLPSQRVVPTIEPGYLRPLIPENPPEEPEQWSQIQADIETKIKPGLTHWQSPNFMAFFPAGVTYPSILGEMYSAAFTAPAFNWLCSPACTELETIVMDWMAKALGLPECFLSSSENKGGGVIQVTASDAVATVMIAARERRVREQALAEGLKDGTVEYEDRVMELRPRLVALGSNQAHSSTAKGALLAGTRYRSVTARLEDNMEMTGPRLREVLEQCDKDGLTPYYITLGMGTTNTCALDRFAEIKAVLKEKPHWQRIWVHIDAAYAGAALVADEWQYIAKDFAEGVDSFNMNMHKWLLVNFDASCLYVRNRFDLTDALDITPAYLRNPYSETGRVIDYRNWSISLGRRFRALKIWFVMRSYGLSGMKAYIRKTIGLGNIFADLVRSRSDLFEIITKPAFCLTVFRIKSPKLRSNYESSVPQIDDASNAITKEVYELVNSRGEIFITSSVIAGVYAIRVVSANPAAEEKYLRRAFEILVQSTEEAPSPARPEAVRVAYGTDSVSYGLHFSRNLGTAPSAMPSDSRFPALIIQRARYDRFIKIHGNDNTRVLVTGATGFIGAHVVDSLLARGIAVRGATRSLSKGEQMVAARPEYASRLEFVQIEDFSKLGVFDHAMEGVDAVIHVASPFTYNTTNNEQELILPAINGVKSILAASAKPGSTVKRVVLTSSFASVIDISKNPGPDFTYTGAHWNPITYEESVDPATSAVVAYRGSKKFAELEAWNFIEREKPPFDLVTLCPPMVFGPIVHPVASIAQLNESNAVLWSVAAGADPLPAARVSAWIDVRDLAEVHVQALLTPDAGGKRYVPASGEPFCYEYAADIVKEKFEWARNTVTANYEAGKRPGPTYKLDGETVTRELGVKYRGFEQTVEELVRQVKETLA
;
A
#
# COMPACT_ATOMS: atom_id res chain seq x y z
N MET A 1 -35.26 0.88 27.13
CA MET A 1 -36.05 2.03 26.63
C MET A 1 -37.43 1.52 26.23
N ASP A 2 -38.50 2.17 26.66
CA ASP A 2 -39.89 1.88 26.24
C ASP A 2 -40.34 2.77 25.07
N ARG A 3 -41.62 2.66 24.65
CA ARG A 3 -42.21 3.42 23.53
C ARG A 3 -42.13 4.94 23.73
N ASP A 4 -42.44 5.43 24.92
CA ASP A 4 -42.56 6.86 25.16
C ASP A 4 -41.16 7.49 25.35
N GLN A 5 -40.24 6.75 25.97
CA GLN A 5 -38.82 7.09 25.99
C GLN A 5 -38.21 7.12 24.58
N PHE A 6 -38.54 6.15 23.72
CA PHE A 6 -38.10 6.14 22.32
C PHE A 6 -38.63 7.35 21.56
N ARG A 7 -39.92 7.69 21.74
CA ARG A 7 -40.51 8.87 21.10
C ARG A 7 -39.76 10.14 21.48
N ALA A 8 -39.52 10.36 22.78
CA ALA A 8 -38.80 11.54 23.25
C ALA A 8 -37.36 11.59 22.70
N ALA A 9 -36.62 10.48 22.80
CA ALA A 9 -35.25 10.37 22.29
C ALA A 9 -35.16 10.59 20.77
N ALA A 10 -36.08 10.00 20.01
CA ALA A 10 -36.12 10.12 18.56
C ALA A 10 -36.46 11.55 18.10
N HIS A 11 -37.39 12.24 18.76
CA HIS A 11 -37.68 13.63 18.46
C HIS A 11 -36.48 14.53 18.74
N ALA A 12 -35.83 14.38 19.89
CA ALA A 12 -34.64 15.16 20.22
C ALA A 12 -33.49 14.92 19.21
N ALA A 13 -33.26 13.66 18.81
CA ALA A 13 -32.26 13.34 17.80
C ALA A 13 -32.60 13.95 16.42
N ILE A 14 -33.89 14.02 16.04
CA ILE A 14 -34.31 14.67 14.79
C ILE A 14 -33.99 16.17 14.83
N ASP A 15 -34.30 16.85 15.93
CA ASP A 15 -34.01 18.27 16.10
C ASP A 15 -32.50 18.54 16.04
N GLU A 16 -31.68 17.73 16.75
CA GLU A 16 -30.21 17.82 16.70
C GLU A 16 -29.63 17.57 15.30
N ILE A 17 -30.21 16.65 14.53
CA ILE A 17 -29.79 16.40 13.15
C ILE A 17 -30.06 17.62 12.27
N ILE A 18 -31.23 18.27 12.43
CA ILE A 18 -31.57 19.49 11.70
C ILE A 18 -30.60 20.62 12.07
N ASP A 19 -30.40 20.86 13.36
CA ASP A 19 -29.47 21.87 13.87
C ASP A 19 -28.03 21.62 13.39
N TYR A 20 -27.62 20.35 13.35
CA TYR A 20 -26.33 19.96 12.77
C TYR A 20 -26.23 20.41 11.32
N PHE A 21 -27.19 20.06 10.45
CA PHE A 21 -27.16 20.44 9.04
C PHE A 21 -27.18 21.95 8.83
N ASP A 22 -27.97 22.69 9.61
CA ASP A 22 -28.07 24.16 9.52
C ASP A 22 -26.78 24.84 9.96
N GLY A 23 -26.06 24.26 10.94
CA GLY A 23 -24.79 24.76 11.42
C GLY A 23 -23.59 24.44 10.52
N LEU A 24 -23.65 23.39 9.68
CA LEU A 24 -22.51 22.90 8.89
C LEU A 24 -21.76 23.93 8.04
N PRO A 25 -22.40 24.94 7.41
CA PRO A 25 -21.68 25.93 6.60
C PRO A 25 -20.66 26.77 7.37
N SER A 26 -20.83 26.93 8.70
CA SER A 26 -19.91 27.69 9.57
C SER A 26 -18.93 26.81 10.34
N GLN A 27 -19.08 25.49 10.29
CA GLN A 27 -18.18 24.54 10.96
C GLN A 27 -16.89 24.33 10.17
N ARG A 28 -15.80 24.10 10.90
CA ARG A 28 -14.53 23.65 10.31
C ARG A 28 -14.70 22.26 9.70
N VAL A 29 -14.28 22.04 8.45
CA VAL A 29 -14.61 20.79 7.73
C VAL A 29 -13.89 19.56 8.28
N VAL A 30 -12.61 19.71 8.66
CA VAL A 30 -11.75 18.64 9.20
C VAL A 30 -11.45 18.94 10.66
N PRO A 31 -11.57 17.96 11.58
CA PRO A 31 -11.37 18.20 13.00
C PRO A 31 -9.89 18.44 13.33
N THR A 32 -9.61 19.11 14.45
CA THR A 32 -8.25 19.44 14.95
C THR A 32 -7.80 18.50 16.06
N ILE A 33 -8.14 17.22 15.94
CA ILE A 33 -7.84 16.18 16.94
C ILE A 33 -6.65 15.32 16.49
N GLU A 34 -5.99 14.68 17.46
CA GLU A 34 -4.90 13.73 17.20
C GLU A 34 -5.40 12.27 17.20
N PRO A 35 -4.71 11.34 16.51
CA PRO A 35 -5.01 9.92 16.60
C PRO A 35 -5.06 9.43 18.05
N GLY A 36 -6.14 8.74 18.42
CA GLY A 36 -6.36 8.26 19.79
C GLY A 36 -7.17 9.18 20.71
N TYR A 37 -7.61 10.36 20.25
CA TYR A 37 -8.34 11.36 21.07
C TYR A 37 -9.56 10.81 21.83
N LEU A 38 -10.26 9.82 21.29
CA LEU A 38 -11.52 9.32 21.85
C LEU A 38 -11.29 8.35 23.02
N ARG A 39 -10.17 7.60 23.02
CA ARG A 39 -9.85 6.60 24.05
C ARG A 39 -9.85 7.18 25.47
N PRO A 40 -9.27 8.36 25.77
CA PRO A 40 -9.34 8.96 27.10
C PRO A 40 -10.71 9.57 27.46
N LEU A 41 -11.63 9.75 26.50
CA LEU A 41 -12.97 10.31 26.72
C LEU A 41 -14.04 9.23 27.01
N ILE A 42 -13.72 7.97 26.70
CA ILE A 42 -14.62 6.82 26.85
C ILE A 42 -14.05 5.88 27.94
N PRO A 43 -14.88 5.39 28.88
CA PRO A 43 -14.45 4.42 29.89
C PRO A 43 -13.74 3.19 29.29
N GLU A 44 -12.71 2.69 29.96
CA GLU A 44 -11.91 1.54 29.49
C GLU A 44 -12.74 0.28 29.22
N ASN A 45 -13.78 0.09 30.03
CA ASN A 45 -14.69 -1.05 30.00
C ASN A 45 -16.12 -0.59 29.69
N PRO A 46 -16.97 -1.46 29.12
CA PRO A 46 -18.40 -1.19 29.01
C PRO A 46 -19.03 -0.98 30.40
N PRO A 47 -20.11 -0.19 30.52
CA PRO A 47 -20.77 0.03 31.80
C PRO A 47 -21.43 -1.27 32.30
N GLU A 48 -21.28 -1.56 33.59
CA GLU A 48 -21.95 -2.71 34.23
C GLU A 48 -23.47 -2.46 34.37
N GLU A 49 -23.83 -1.22 34.69
CA GLU A 49 -25.20 -0.77 34.85
C GLU A 49 -25.65 0.08 33.65
N PRO A 50 -26.94 0.07 33.28
CA PRO A 50 -27.44 0.88 32.17
C PRO A 50 -27.31 2.38 32.47
N GLU A 51 -26.85 3.14 31.46
CA GLU A 51 -26.78 4.60 31.52
C GLU A 51 -28.08 5.25 31.02
N GLN A 52 -28.38 6.45 31.51
CA GLN A 52 -29.56 7.20 31.08
C GLN A 52 -29.36 7.75 29.67
N TRP A 53 -30.43 7.79 28.86
CA TRP A 53 -30.34 8.31 27.48
C TRP A 53 -29.79 9.75 27.42
N SER A 54 -30.12 10.59 28.41
CA SER A 54 -29.60 11.96 28.49
C SER A 54 -28.07 12.03 28.61
N GLN A 55 -27.44 11.01 29.23
CA GLN A 55 -25.98 10.91 29.32
C GLN A 55 -25.39 10.46 27.99
N ILE A 56 -25.98 9.43 27.37
CA ILE A 56 -25.55 8.90 26.07
C ILE A 56 -25.69 9.96 24.96
N GLN A 57 -26.78 10.73 24.98
CA GLN A 57 -27.05 11.78 24.01
C GLN A 57 -26.05 12.94 24.16
N ALA A 58 -25.73 13.35 25.38
CA ALA A 58 -24.74 14.40 25.63
C ALA A 58 -23.32 14.02 25.13
N ASP A 59 -22.99 12.73 25.13
CA ASP A 59 -21.71 12.22 24.62
C ASP A 59 -21.58 12.38 23.08
N ILE A 60 -22.70 12.41 22.33
CA ILE A 60 -22.66 12.65 20.89
C ILE A 60 -22.06 14.02 20.59
N GLU A 61 -22.54 15.07 21.25
CA GLU A 61 -22.05 16.44 21.04
C GLU A 61 -20.63 16.63 21.60
N THR A 62 -20.35 16.08 22.78
CA THR A 62 -19.11 16.39 23.51
C THR A 62 -17.93 15.48 23.16
N LYS A 63 -18.17 14.24 22.73
CA LYS A 63 -17.12 13.24 22.48
C LYS A 63 -17.03 12.80 21.02
N ILE A 64 -18.17 12.65 20.33
CA ILE A 64 -18.22 12.10 18.97
C ILE A 64 -18.09 13.20 17.91
N LYS A 65 -19.01 14.18 17.92
CA LYS A 65 -19.08 15.25 16.91
C LYS A 65 -17.75 16.02 16.71
N PRO A 66 -16.95 16.32 17.75
CA PRO A 66 -15.67 17.03 17.57
C PRO A 66 -14.64 16.26 16.74
N GLY A 67 -14.78 14.94 16.62
CA GLY A 67 -13.90 14.10 15.80
C GLY A 67 -14.44 13.79 14.40
N LEU A 68 -15.59 14.34 14.01
CA LEU A 68 -16.15 14.13 12.68
C LEU A 68 -15.46 15.01 11.65
N THR A 69 -15.04 14.42 10.54
CA THR A 69 -14.90 15.18 9.29
C THR A 69 -16.29 15.40 8.71
N HIS A 70 -16.67 16.64 8.47
CA HIS A 70 -18.03 16.99 8.06
C HIS A 70 -18.24 16.84 6.54
N TRP A 71 -18.43 15.61 6.07
CA TRP A 71 -18.70 15.27 4.66
C TRP A 71 -19.90 16.00 4.04
N GLN A 72 -20.86 16.42 4.87
CA GLN A 72 -22.07 17.13 4.43
C GLN A 72 -21.86 18.65 4.37
N SER A 73 -20.73 19.18 4.84
CA SER A 73 -20.44 20.62 4.75
C SER A 73 -20.37 21.05 3.29
N PRO A 74 -20.94 22.21 2.91
CA PRO A 74 -20.78 22.75 1.55
C PRO A 74 -19.32 23.12 1.21
N ASN A 75 -18.46 23.20 2.22
CA ASN A 75 -17.03 23.44 2.10
C ASN A 75 -16.20 22.13 1.95
N PHE A 76 -16.86 20.96 1.99
CA PHE A 76 -16.24 19.68 1.65
C PHE A 76 -16.21 19.49 0.13
N MET A 77 -15.01 19.52 -0.45
CA MET A 77 -14.75 19.42 -1.89
C MET A 77 -13.70 18.34 -2.22
N ALA A 78 -13.50 17.40 -1.29
CA ALA A 78 -12.55 16.31 -1.36
C ALA A 78 -13.15 15.04 -1.99
N PHE A 79 -12.28 14.12 -2.45
CA PHE A 79 -12.67 12.80 -2.94
C PHE A 79 -13.79 12.84 -4.01
N PHE A 80 -14.89 12.17 -3.72
CA PHE A 80 -16.23 12.38 -4.26
C PHE A 80 -17.18 12.47 -3.06
N PRO A 81 -18.29 13.23 -3.15
CA PRO A 81 -19.19 13.40 -2.02
C PRO A 81 -19.84 12.09 -1.60
N ALA A 82 -20.31 12.05 -0.36
CA ALA A 82 -21.14 10.99 0.18
C ALA A 82 -22.45 11.61 0.70
N GLY A 83 -23.28 12.13 -0.22
CA GLY A 83 -24.41 12.99 0.12
C GLY A 83 -25.49 12.31 0.96
N VAL A 84 -26.08 13.04 1.90
CA VAL A 84 -27.20 12.62 2.73
C VAL A 84 -28.38 13.56 2.51
N THR A 85 -29.61 13.01 2.46
CA THR A 85 -30.84 13.79 2.38
C THR A 85 -31.87 13.31 3.39
N TYR A 86 -32.79 14.19 3.82
CA TYR A 86 -33.85 13.81 4.76
C TYR A 86 -34.71 12.62 4.29
N PRO A 87 -35.14 12.51 3.01
CA PRO A 87 -35.85 11.32 2.54
C PRO A 87 -35.02 10.03 2.70
N SER A 88 -33.71 10.10 2.48
CA SER A 88 -32.83 8.94 2.66
C SER A 88 -32.67 8.53 4.12
N ILE A 89 -32.55 9.51 5.04
CA ILE A 89 -32.53 9.28 6.50
C ILE A 89 -33.82 8.61 6.95
N LEU A 90 -34.98 9.13 6.53
CA LEU A 90 -36.28 8.54 6.85
C LEU A 90 -36.39 7.10 6.32
N GLY A 91 -35.90 6.85 5.10
CA GLY A 91 -35.85 5.50 4.54
C GLY A 91 -34.99 4.55 5.37
N GLU A 92 -33.85 5.00 5.92
CA GLU A 92 -33.04 4.21 6.86
C GLU A 92 -33.73 3.97 8.19
N MET A 93 -34.44 4.97 8.74
CA MET A 93 -35.20 4.80 9.98
C MET A 93 -36.25 3.68 9.84
N TYR A 94 -37.00 3.68 8.73
CA TYR A 94 -37.94 2.58 8.45
C TYR A 94 -37.23 1.26 8.11
N SER A 95 -36.09 1.29 7.41
CA SER A 95 -35.31 0.08 7.16
C SER A 95 -34.79 -0.54 8.47
N ALA A 96 -34.44 0.26 9.46
CA ALA A 96 -34.02 -0.21 10.78
C ALA A 96 -35.20 -0.80 11.56
N ALA A 97 -36.37 -0.17 11.49
CA ALA A 97 -37.58 -0.67 12.14
C ALA A 97 -38.10 -1.98 11.54
N PHE A 98 -38.05 -2.12 10.21
CA PHE A 98 -38.53 -3.31 9.48
C PHE A 98 -37.45 -4.37 9.27
N THR A 99 -36.29 -4.23 9.92
CA THR A 99 -35.12 -5.08 9.66
C THR A 99 -35.50 -6.57 9.63
N ALA A 100 -35.04 -7.27 8.60
CA ALA A 100 -35.24 -8.69 8.43
C ALA A 100 -33.97 -9.28 7.79
N PRO A 101 -33.55 -10.50 8.14
CA PRO A 101 -32.53 -11.21 7.39
C PRO A 101 -33.15 -11.65 6.06
N ALA A 102 -33.34 -10.71 5.14
CA ALA A 102 -34.09 -10.89 3.90
C ALA A 102 -33.26 -11.62 2.83
N PHE A 103 -32.78 -12.81 3.16
CA PHE A 103 -31.97 -13.65 2.28
C PHE A 103 -32.81 -14.38 1.22
N ASN A 104 -34.09 -14.66 1.52
CA ASN A 104 -35.07 -15.21 0.56
C ASN A 104 -36.23 -14.24 0.37
N TRP A 105 -36.91 -14.35 -0.77
CA TRP A 105 -38.20 -13.69 -0.97
C TRP A 105 -39.18 -14.00 0.18
N LEU A 106 -39.26 -15.27 0.60
CA LEU A 106 -40.16 -15.68 1.69
C LEU A 106 -39.88 -14.98 3.03
N CYS A 107 -38.63 -14.60 3.31
CA CYS A 107 -38.27 -13.94 4.57
C CYS A 107 -38.80 -12.50 4.64
N SER A 108 -38.91 -11.82 3.50
CA SER A 108 -39.55 -10.52 3.38
C SER A 108 -39.84 -10.21 1.91
N PRO A 109 -41.05 -10.54 1.41
CA PRO A 109 -41.43 -10.31 0.02
C PRO A 109 -41.27 -8.85 -0.39
N ALA A 110 -41.69 -7.93 0.48
CA ALA A 110 -41.59 -6.49 0.23
C ALA A 110 -40.13 -6.03 0.07
N CYS A 111 -39.19 -6.59 0.83
CA CYS A 111 -37.78 -6.26 0.71
C CYS A 111 -37.24 -6.61 -0.68
N THR A 112 -37.58 -7.81 -1.16
CA THR A 112 -37.14 -8.33 -2.46
C THR A 112 -37.84 -7.67 -3.65
N GLU A 113 -39.16 -7.55 -3.59
CA GLU A 113 -39.94 -7.00 -4.70
C GLU A 113 -39.69 -5.52 -4.88
N LEU A 114 -39.62 -4.75 -3.79
CA LEU A 114 -39.31 -3.32 -3.89
C LEU A 114 -37.91 -3.10 -4.46
N GLU A 115 -36.91 -3.91 -4.09
CA GLU A 115 -35.57 -3.82 -4.69
C GLU A 115 -35.62 -4.01 -6.20
N THR A 116 -36.32 -5.04 -6.67
CA THR A 116 -36.48 -5.29 -8.11
C THR A 116 -37.14 -4.11 -8.82
N ILE A 117 -38.22 -3.57 -8.24
CA ILE A 117 -38.95 -2.43 -8.80
C ILE A 117 -38.06 -1.18 -8.89
N VAL A 118 -37.37 -0.81 -7.80
CA VAL A 118 -36.54 0.40 -7.79
C VAL A 118 -35.30 0.26 -8.65
N MET A 119 -34.73 -0.95 -8.77
CA MET A 119 -33.61 -1.20 -9.66
C MET A 119 -34.03 -1.07 -11.12
N ASP A 120 -35.22 -1.55 -11.51
CA ASP A 120 -35.77 -1.31 -12.85
C ASP A 120 -36.13 0.16 -13.08
N TRP A 121 -36.66 0.86 -12.08
CA TRP A 121 -36.90 2.31 -12.16
C TRP A 121 -35.60 3.08 -12.37
N MET A 122 -34.54 2.74 -11.62
CA MET A 122 -33.24 3.37 -11.81
C MET A 122 -32.61 3.00 -13.16
N ALA A 123 -32.71 1.76 -13.63
CA ALA A 123 -32.21 1.40 -14.96
C ALA A 123 -32.84 2.26 -16.04
N LYS A 124 -34.17 2.46 -15.98
CA LYS A 124 -34.91 3.36 -16.88
C LYS A 124 -34.49 4.82 -16.71
N ALA A 125 -34.31 5.29 -15.48
CA ALA A 125 -33.87 6.65 -15.20
C ALA A 125 -32.47 6.95 -15.75
N LEU A 126 -31.57 5.96 -15.77
CA LEU A 126 -30.21 6.05 -16.33
C LEU A 126 -30.17 5.84 -17.86
N GLY A 127 -31.30 5.48 -18.48
CA GLY A 127 -31.32 5.13 -19.90
C GLY A 127 -30.52 3.86 -20.22
N LEU A 128 -30.43 2.91 -19.27
CA LEU A 128 -29.75 1.64 -19.52
C LEU A 128 -30.52 0.80 -20.57
N PRO A 129 -29.80 0.03 -21.41
CA PRO A 129 -30.43 -0.90 -22.35
C PRO A 129 -31.37 -1.92 -21.68
N GLU A 130 -32.39 -2.38 -22.41
CA GLU A 130 -33.41 -3.30 -21.88
C GLU A 130 -32.84 -4.61 -21.31
N CYS A 131 -31.66 -5.05 -21.78
CA CYS A 131 -30.99 -6.24 -21.28
C CYS A 131 -30.59 -6.15 -19.79
N PHE A 132 -30.59 -4.96 -19.20
CA PHE A 132 -30.34 -4.75 -17.76
C PHE A 132 -31.62 -4.67 -16.92
N LEU A 133 -32.81 -4.85 -17.53
CA LEU A 133 -34.08 -4.91 -16.81
C LEU A 133 -34.37 -6.33 -16.33
N SER A 134 -35.08 -6.43 -15.20
CA SER A 134 -35.50 -7.69 -14.59
C SER A 134 -36.39 -8.55 -15.49
N SER A 135 -37.08 -7.91 -16.43
CA SER A 135 -38.01 -8.52 -17.40
C SER A 135 -37.36 -8.90 -18.74
N SER A 136 -36.05 -8.75 -18.89
CA SER A 136 -35.35 -9.08 -20.14
C SER A 136 -35.33 -10.59 -20.43
N GLU A 137 -34.99 -10.96 -21.67
CA GLU A 137 -34.95 -12.37 -22.12
C GLU A 137 -34.05 -13.26 -21.24
N ASN A 138 -32.80 -12.85 -21.03
CA ASN A 138 -31.86 -13.53 -20.12
C ASN A 138 -32.07 -13.17 -18.65
N LYS A 139 -33.21 -12.53 -18.37
CA LYS A 139 -33.64 -12.10 -17.06
C LYS A 139 -32.52 -11.39 -16.30
N GLY A 140 -31.85 -10.44 -16.95
CA GLY A 140 -30.90 -9.52 -16.32
C GLY A 140 -31.53 -8.76 -15.16
N GLY A 141 -30.98 -7.62 -14.78
CA GLY A 141 -31.54 -6.84 -13.68
C GLY A 141 -30.49 -6.25 -12.78
N GLY A 142 -30.97 -5.65 -11.71
CA GLY A 142 -30.12 -5.00 -10.74
C GLY A 142 -30.27 -5.54 -9.32
N VAL A 143 -29.18 -5.42 -8.55
CA VAL A 143 -29.10 -5.71 -7.12
C VAL A 143 -28.42 -4.53 -6.41
N ILE A 144 -28.88 -4.19 -5.22
CA ILE A 144 -28.23 -3.18 -4.37
C ILE A 144 -27.13 -3.85 -3.54
N GLN A 145 -25.89 -3.49 -3.84
CA GLN A 145 -24.68 -3.87 -3.11
C GLN A 145 -24.33 -2.81 -2.05
N VAL A 146 -23.42 -3.18 -1.15
CA VAL A 146 -22.86 -2.27 -0.12
C VAL A 146 -22.08 -1.16 -0.83
N THR A 147 -20.99 -1.52 -1.51
CA THR A 147 -20.13 -0.58 -2.22
C THR A 147 -19.84 -1.03 -3.66
N ALA A 148 -19.19 -0.16 -4.43
CA ALA A 148 -18.66 -0.52 -5.74
C ALA A 148 -17.61 -1.64 -5.66
N SER A 149 -16.89 -1.75 -4.53
CA SER A 149 -15.92 -2.83 -4.35
C SER A 149 -16.61 -4.20 -4.28
N ASP A 150 -17.74 -4.28 -3.57
CA ASP A 150 -18.57 -5.48 -3.49
C ASP A 150 -19.13 -5.82 -4.88
N ALA A 151 -19.61 -4.82 -5.62
CA ALA A 151 -20.11 -5.00 -6.98
C ALA A 151 -19.03 -5.57 -7.91
N VAL A 152 -17.85 -4.93 -7.97
CA VAL A 152 -16.72 -5.34 -8.79
C VAL A 152 -16.23 -6.74 -8.42
N ALA A 153 -16.05 -7.03 -7.12
CA ALA A 153 -15.62 -8.36 -6.67
C ALA A 153 -16.64 -9.45 -7.04
N THR A 154 -17.93 -9.18 -6.85
CA THR A 154 -19.03 -10.10 -7.17
C THR A 154 -19.03 -10.46 -8.66
N VAL A 155 -19.02 -9.46 -9.55
CA VAL A 155 -19.03 -9.73 -11.00
C VAL A 155 -17.71 -10.32 -11.49
N MET A 156 -16.60 -10.02 -10.82
CA MET A 156 -15.31 -10.61 -11.18
C MET A 156 -15.24 -12.09 -10.80
N ILE A 157 -15.85 -12.49 -9.68
CA ILE A 157 -16.01 -13.91 -9.32
C ILE A 157 -16.93 -14.60 -10.34
N ALA A 158 -18.07 -13.99 -10.69
CA ALA A 158 -18.96 -14.52 -11.72
C ALA A 158 -18.26 -14.69 -13.08
N ALA A 159 -17.49 -13.69 -13.51
CA ALA A 159 -16.69 -13.76 -14.73
C ALA A 159 -15.64 -14.88 -14.69
N ARG A 160 -15.01 -15.08 -13.54
CA ARG A 160 -14.02 -16.16 -13.33
C ARG A 160 -14.69 -17.52 -13.49
N GLU A 161 -15.80 -17.76 -12.78
CA GLU A 161 -16.53 -19.03 -12.85
C GLU A 161 -17.09 -19.28 -14.25
N ARG A 162 -17.67 -18.26 -14.89
CA ARG A 162 -18.10 -18.34 -16.29
C ARG A 162 -16.96 -18.81 -17.19
N ARG A 163 -15.77 -18.21 -17.04
CA ARG A 163 -14.63 -18.50 -17.91
C ARG A 163 -14.07 -19.91 -17.73
N VAL A 164 -13.86 -20.36 -16.48
CA VAL A 164 -13.32 -21.71 -16.24
C VAL A 164 -14.33 -22.80 -16.62
N ARG A 165 -15.63 -22.56 -16.39
CA ARG A 165 -16.70 -23.46 -16.80
C ARG A 165 -16.74 -23.60 -18.32
N GLU A 166 -16.73 -22.50 -19.06
CA GLU A 166 -16.68 -22.52 -20.53
C GLU A 166 -15.49 -23.35 -21.05
N GLN A 167 -14.30 -23.18 -20.46
CA GLN A 167 -13.09 -23.90 -20.88
C GLN A 167 -13.19 -25.40 -20.55
N ALA A 168 -13.60 -25.76 -19.33
CA ALA A 168 -13.74 -27.16 -18.92
C ALA A 168 -14.81 -27.90 -19.74
N LEU A 169 -15.95 -27.27 -20.01
CA LEU A 169 -17.01 -27.86 -20.84
C LEU A 169 -16.57 -28.00 -22.30
N ALA A 170 -15.77 -27.06 -22.83
CA ALA A 170 -15.21 -27.17 -24.18
C ALA A 170 -14.19 -28.32 -24.30
N GLU A 171 -13.59 -28.76 -23.20
CA GLU A 171 -12.75 -29.96 -23.11
C GLU A 171 -13.57 -31.26 -22.98
N GLY A 172 -14.90 -31.18 -22.93
CA GLY A 172 -15.80 -32.33 -22.82
C GLY A 172 -16.03 -32.82 -21.39
N LEU A 173 -15.59 -32.07 -20.38
CA LEU A 173 -15.79 -32.42 -18.97
C LEU A 173 -17.25 -32.17 -18.54
N LYS A 174 -17.71 -32.93 -17.55
CA LYS A 174 -19.07 -32.84 -17.02
C LYS A 174 -19.08 -32.11 -15.68
N ASP A 175 -19.90 -31.06 -15.59
CA ASP A 175 -20.11 -30.28 -14.36
C ASP A 175 -20.49 -31.19 -13.16
N GLY A 176 -19.91 -30.92 -11.99
CA GLY A 176 -20.09 -31.72 -10.77
C GLY A 176 -19.33 -33.04 -10.68
N THR A 177 -18.39 -33.31 -11.59
CA THR A 177 -17.44 -34.44 -11.49
C THR A 177 -16.12 -34.01 -10.86
N VAL A 178 -15.37 -34.95 -10.28
CA VAL A 178 -14.05 -34.66 -9.68
C VAL A 178 -13.07 -34.14 -10.74
N GLU A 179 -13.11 -34.72 -11.95
CA GLU A 179 -12.26 -34.29 -13.05
C GLU A 179 -12.55 -32.85 -13.49
N TYR A 180 -13.82 -32.44 -13.47
CA TYR A 180 -14.22 -31.07 -13.71
C TYR A 180 -13.71 -30.13 -12.61
N GLU A 181 -13.88 -30.51 -11.33
CA GLU A 181 -13.42 -29.72 -10.18
C GLU A 181 -11.92 -29.50 -10.20
N ASP A 182 -11.12 -30.54 -10.42
CA ASP A 182 -9.66 -30.45 -10.53
C ASP A 182 -9.28 -29.53 -11.70
N ARG A 183 -9.93 -29.69 -12.86
CA ARG A 183 -9.61 -28.91 -14.04
C ARG A 183 -9.90 -27.42 -13.87
N VAL A 184 -11.03 -27.03 -13.28
CA VAL A 184 -11.32 -25.61 -13.04
C VAL A 184 -10.31 -24.98 -12.08
N MET A 185 -9.77 -25.73 -11.11
CA MET A 185 -8.71 -25.24 -10.22
C MET A 185 -7.39 -25.02 -10.96
N GLU A 186 -7.03 -25.89 -11.90
CA GLU A 186 -5.83 -25.74 -12.75
C GLU A 186 -5.90 -24.54 -13.70
N LEU A 187 -7.09 -24.15 -14.14
CA LEU A 187 -7.29 -23.03 -15.07
C LEU A 187 -7.14 -21.66 -14.39
N ARG A 188 -7.55 -21.54 -13.12
CA ARG A 188 -7.59 -20.26 -12.37
C ARG A 188 -6.24 -19.50 -12.34
N PRO A 189 -5.07 -20.12 -12.10
CA PRO A 189 -3.78 -19.42 -12.03
C PRO A 189 -3.33 -18.71 -13.32
N ARG A 190 -3.96 -19.04 -14.46
CA ARG A 190 -3.68 -18.41 -15.77
C ARG A 190 -4.62 -17.25 -16.09
N LEU A 191 -5.69 -17.09 -15.33
CA LEU A 191 -6.65 -16.01 -15.54
C LEU A 191 -6.07 -14.66 -15.12
N VAL A 192 -6.31 -13.63 -15.94
CA VAL A 192 -5.90 -12.25 -15.66
C VAL A 192 -7.07 -11.27 -15.83
N ALA A 193 -7.32 -10.48 -14.80
CA ALA A 193 -8.24 -9.34 -14.82
C ALA A 193 -7.49 -8.08 -15.28
N LEU A 194 -8.19 -7.20 -15.99
CA LEU A 194 -7.65 -5.99 -16.59
C LEU A 194 -8.38 -4.73 -16.08
N GLY A 195 -7.69 -3.60 -16.10
CA GLY A 195 -8.25 -2.26 -15.90
C GLY A 195 -7.21 -1.22 -16.23
N SER A 196 -7.56 0.07 -16.35
CA SER A 196 -6.54 1.09 -16.57
C SER A 196 -5.69 1.30 -15.32
N ASN A 197 -4.52 1.92 -15.44
CA ASN A 197 -3.78 2.45 -14.29
C ASN A 197 -4.50 3.62 -13.58
N GLN A 198 -5.70 4.01 -14.06
CA GLN A 198 -6.62 4.94 -13.41
C GLN A 198 -7.85 4.25 -12.81
N ALA A 199 -8.06 2.95 -13.08
CA ALA A 199 -9.13 2.18 -12.48
C ALA A 199 -8.99 2.24 -10.96
N HIS A 200 -10.13 2.29 -10.26
CA HIS A 200 -10.12 2.35 -8.81
C HIS A 200 -9.45 1.09 -8.24
N SER A 201 -8.81 1.23 -7.07
CA SER A 201 -8.09 0.13 -6.41
C SER A 201 -8.97 -1.09 -6.12
N SER A 202 -10.29 -0.92 -6.11
CA SER A 202 -11.28 -2.00 -6.04
C SER A 202 -11.15 -3.02 -7.16
N THR A 203 -10.71 -2.66 -8.37
CA THR A 203 -10.50 -3.63 -9.46
C THR A 203 -9.36 -4.58 -9.14
N ALA A 204 -8.19 -4.04 -8.75
CA ALA A 204 -7.05 -4.85 -8.36
C ALA A 204 -7.35 -5.70 -7.11
N LYS A 205 -8.07 -5.11 -6.12
CA LYS A 205 -8.55 -5.85 -4.94
C LYS A 205 -9.56 -6.93 -5.30
N GLY A 206 -10.43 -6.70 -6.29
CA GLY A 206 -11.36 -7.68 -6.81
C GLY A 206 -10.63 -8.89 -7.39
N ALA A 207 -9.54 -8.68 -8.13
CA ALA A 207 -8.73 -9.76 -8.69
C ALA A 207 -8.06 -10.58 -7.59
N LEU A 208 -7.56 -9.90 -6.54
CA LEU A 208 -7.03 -10.56 -5.35
C LEU A 208 -8.09 -11.45 -4.67
N LEU A 209 -9.28 -10.92 -4.43
CA LEU A 209 -10.39 -11.68 -3.82
C LEU A 209 -10.88 -12.83 -4.73
N ALA A 210 -10.84 -12.64 -6.04
CA ALA A 210 -11.14 -13.67 -7.02
C ALA A 210 -10.01 -14.72 -7.16
N GLY A 211 -8.84 -14.52 -6.54
CA GLY A 211 -7.70 -15.43 -6.65
C GLY A 211 -7.09 -15.48 -8.05
N THR A 212 -7.11 -14.36 -8.79
CA THR A 212 -6.59 -14.26 -10.17
C THR A 212 -5.51 -13.19 -10.29
N ARG A 213 -4.81 -13.17 -11.43
CA ARG A 213 -3.79 -12.15 -11.73
C ARG A 213 -4.46 -10.83 -12.10
N TYR A 214 -3.72 -9.73 -11.99
CA TYR A 214 -4.16 -8.41 -12.45
C TYR A 214 -3.09 -7.75 -13.32
N ARG A 215 -3.51 -7.08 -14.39
CA ARG A 215 -2.65 -6.22 -15.24
C ARG A 215 -3.33 -4.90 -15.55
N SER A 216 -2.53 -3.83 -15.59
CA SER A 216 -3.02 -2.50 -15.92
C SER A 216 -2.75 -2.12 -17.37
N VAL A 217 -3.74 -1.50 -18.01
CA VAL A 217 -3.58 -0.76 -19.27
C VAL A 217 -3.12 0.65 -18.95
N THR A 218 -2.04 1.11 -19.57
CA THR A 218 -1.50 2.45 -19.27
C THR A 218 -2.33 3.52 -19.97
N ALA A 219 -3.01 4.37 -19.20
CA ALA A 219 -3.61 5.62 -19.67
C ALA A 219 -2.60 6.77 -19.53
N ARG A 220 -2.68 7.75 -20.45
CA ARG A 220 -1.68 8.82 -20.63
C ARG A 220 -2.31 10.20 -20.63
N LEU A 221 -1.53 11.23 -20.31
CA LEU A 221 -2.00 12.62 -20.29
C LEU A 221 -2.48 13.10 -21.66
N GLU A 222 -1.81 12.68 -22.74
CA GLU A 222 -2.21 12.96 -24.13
C GLU A 222 -3.63 12.46 -24.47
N ASP A 223 -4.10 11.44 -23.76
CA ASP A 223 -5.44 10.86 -23.89
C ASP A 223 -6.38 11.28 -22.74
N ASN A 224 -6.10 12.38 -22.03
CA ASN A 224 -6.85 12.80 -20.82
C ASN A 224 -6.94 11.73 -19.72
N MET A 225 -5.97 10.82 -19.68
CA MET A 225 -5.94 9.66 -18.78
C MET A 225 -7.08 8.66 -19.02
N GLU A 226 -7.66 8.63 -20.22
CA GLU A 226 -8.62 7.63 -20.68
C GLU A 226 -7.90 6.36 -21.17
N MET A 227 -8.48 5.19 -20.95
CA MET A 227 -8.06 3.96 -21.62
C MET A 227 -8.45 4.02 -23.11
N THR A 228 -7.50 3.69 -23.99
CA THR A 228 -7.70 3.66 -25.44
C THR A 228 -7.60 2.24 -25.99
N GLY A 229 -8.20 2.01 -27.17
CA GLY A 229 -8.15 0.71 -27.85
C GLY A 229 -6.71 0.24 -28.14
N PRO A 230 -5.83 1.07 -28.73
CA PRO A 230 -4.46 0.69 -29.01
C PRO A 230 -3.68 0.21 -27.78
N ARG A 231 -3.84 0.87 -26.62
CA ARG A 231 -3.16 0.47 -25.38
C ARG A 231 -3.72 -0.83 -24.81
N LEU A 232 -5.02 -1.06 -24.93
CA LEU A 232 -5.62 -2.35 -24.55
C LEU A 232 -5.07 -3.48 -25.43
N ARG A 233 -4.99 -3.28 -26.75
CA ARG A 233 -4.45 -4.27 -27.68
C ARG A 233 -3.05 -4.71 -27.28
N GLU A 234 -2.15 -3.76 -26.98
CA GLU A 234 -0.78 -4.06 -26.54
C GLU A 234 -0.76 -5.01 -25.32
N VAL A 235 -1.63 -4.75 -24.33
CA VAL A 235 -1.73 -5.59 -23.12
C VAL A 235 -2.32 -6.97 -23.43
N LEU A 236 -3.36 -7.05 -24.28
CA LEU A 236 -3.96 -8.31 -24.67
C LEU A 236 -2.99 -9.20 -25.46
N GLU A 237 -2.23 -8.62 -26.39
CA GLU A 237 -1.18 -9.32 -27.13
C GLU A 237 -0.05 -9.79 -26.21
N GLN A 238 0.29 -9.00 -25.18
CA GLN A 238 1.27 -9.43 -24.18
C GLN A 238 0.72 -10.58 -23.31
N CYS A 239 -0.57 -10.56 -22.95
CA CYS A 239 -1.20 -11.69 -22.27
C CYS A 239 -1.17 -12.97 -23.11
N ASP A 240 -1.46 -12.87 -24.42
CA ASP A 240 -1.35 -13.99 -25.36
C ASP A 240 0.09 -14.55 -25.38
N LYS A 241 1.11 -13.69 -25.46
CA LYS A 241 2.54 -14.09 -25.43
C LYS A 241 2.95 -14.80 -24.13
N ASP A 242 2.40 -14.34 -23.01
CA ASP A 242 2.74 -14.88 -21.69
C ASP A 242 1.93 -16.14 -21.32
N GLY A 243 1.06 -16.62 -22.23
CA GLY A 243 0.17 -17.75 -21.98
C GLY A 243 -0.83 -17.48 -20.86
N LEU A 244 -1.29 -16.22 -20.73
CA LEU A 244 -2.34 -15.82 -19.80
C LEU A 244 -3.68 -15.69 -20.53
N THR A 245 -4.77 -15.93 -19.82
CA THR A 245 -6.13 -15.81 -20.35
C THR A 245 -6.81 -14.60 -19.72
N PRO A 246 -6.90 -13.46 -20.43
CA PRO A 246 -7.78 -12.38 -20.02
C PRO A 246 -9.22 -12.87 -19.89
N TYR A 247 -9.88 -12.57 -18.78
CA TYR A 247 -11.26 -13.00 -18.54
C TYR A 247 -12.19 -11.87 -18.09
N TYR A 248 -11.63 -10.75 -17.63
CA TYR A 248 -12.39 -9.63 -17.11
C TYR A 248 -11.66 -8.31 -17.39
N ILE A 249 -12.40 -7.25 -17.68
CA ILE A 249 -11.89 -5.87 -17.78
C ILE A 249 -12.85 -4.86 -17.12
N THR A 250 -12.31 -3.98 -16.26
CA THR A 250 -13.02 -2.78 -15.81
C THR A 250 -12.76 -1.62 -16.77
N LEU A 251 -13.83 -0.98 -17.23
CA LEU A 251 -13.80 0.29 -17.94
C LEU A 251 -14.39 1.39 -17.06
N GLY A 252 -13.67 2.49 -16.89
CA GLY A 252 -14.08 3.61 -16.06
C GLY A 252 -15.03 4.56 -16.77
N MET A 253 -16.19 4.81 -16.16
CA MET A 253 -17.01 6.00 -16.41
C MET A 253 -16.84 6.96 -15.23
N GLY A 254 -15.82 7.81 -15.31
CA GLY A 254 -15.44 8.71 -14.22
C GLY A 254 -14.47 8.08 -13.24
N THR A 255 -13.21 7.91 -13.68
CA THR A 255 -12.12 7.41 -12.81
C THR A 255 -11.88 8.29 -11.59
N THR A 256 -11.29 7.74 -10.53
CA THR A 256 -11.20 8.46 -9.24
C THR A 256 -10.27 9.68 -9.31
N ASN A 257 -9.11 9.54 -9.96
CA ASN A 257 -8.11 10.61 -9.99
C ASN A 257 -8.58 11.82 -10.80
N THR A 258 -9.08 11.57 -12.02
CA THR A 258 -9.30 12.62 -13.04
C THR A 258 -10.72 12.64 -13.60
N CYS A 259 -11.60 11.74 -13.15
CA CYS A 259 -12.92 11.54 -13.72
C CYS A 259 -12.89 11.25 -15.23
N ALA A 260 -11.85 10.54 -15.69
CA ALA A 260 -11.70 10.12 -17.09
C ALA A 260 -12.81 9.16 -17.51
N LEU A 261 -13.17 9.21 -18.80
CA LEU A 261 -14.15 8.35 -19.45
C LEU A 261 -13.43 7.48 -20.48
N ASP A 262 -13.29 6.19 -20.19
CA ASP A 262 -12.60 5.27 -21.11
C ASP A 262 -13.30 5.19 -22.48
N ARG A 263 -12.54 4.97 -23.55
CA ARG A 263 -13.06 5.02 -24.93
C ARG A 263 -13.76 3.72 -25.33
N PHE A 264 -14.98 3.53 -24.83
CA PHE A 264 -15.75 2.28 -24.98
C PHE A 264 -15.84 1.76 -26.42
N ALA A 265 -16.06 2.63 -27.41
CA ALA A 265 -16.16 2.22 -28.81
C ALA A 265 -14.84 1.61 -29.34
N GLU A 266 -13.69 2.25 -29.06
CA GLU A 266 -12.38 1.74 -29.45
C GLU A 266 -12.05 0.41 -28.76
N ILE A 267 -12.36 0.31 -27.47
CA ILE A 267 -12.11 -0.88 -26.66
C ILE A 267 -12.94 -2.06 -27.16
N LYS A 268 -14.24 -1.86 -27.41
CA LYS A 268 -15.13 -2.89 -27.99
C LYS A 268 -14.64 -3.34 -29.36
N ALA A 269 -14.14 -2.42 -30.19
CA ALA A 269 -13.58 -2.79 -31.49
C ALA A 269 -12.39 -3.74 -31.34
N VAL A 270 -11.46 -3.47 -30.41
CA VAL A 270 -10.33 -4.35 -30.11
C VAL A 270 -10.78 -5.71 -29.60
N LEU A 271 -11.74 -5.76 -28.68
CA LEU A 271 -12.25 -7.04 -28.14
C LEU A 271 -12.87 -7.93 -29.22
N LYS A 272 -13.40 -7.36 -30.30
CA LYS A 272 -14.00 -8.10 -31.43
C LYS A 272 -12.97 -8.77 -32.35
N GLU A 273 -11.71 -8.40 -32.29
CA GLU A 273 -10.70 -8.84 -33.27
C GLU A 273 -10.29 -10.29 -33.14
N LYS A 274 -10.39 -10.88 -31.95
CA LYS A 274 -10.10 -12.30 -31.73
C LYS A 274 -11.24 -12.98 -30.98
N PRO A 275 -11.64 -14.22 -31.35
CA PRO A 275 -12.75 -14.92 -30.71
C PRO A 275 -12.59 -15.09 -29.19
N HIS A 276 -11.37 -15.30 -28.68
CA HIS A 276 -11.14 -15.44 -27.24
C HIS A 276 -11.13 -14.12 -26.48
N TRP A 277 -10.85 -12.99 -27.14
CA TRP A 277 -10.98 -11.66 -26.51
C TRP A 277 -12.44 -11.24 -26.36
N GLN A 278 -13.33 -11.71 -27.24
CA GLN A 278 -14.78 -11.50 -27.10
C GLN A 278 -15.39 -12.20 -25.88
N ARG A 279 -14.66 -13.15 -25.27
CA ARG A 279 -15.08 -13.86 -24.04
C ARG A 279 -14.73 -13.10 -22.75
N ILE A 280 -13.97 -12.02 -22.85
CA ILE A 280 -13.61 -11.18 -21.70
C ILE A 280 -14.87 -10.49 -21.19
N TRP A 281 -15.17 -10.66 -19.90
CA TRP A 281 -16.23 -9.93 -19.22
C TRP A 281 -15.93 -8.43 -19.20
N VAL A 282 -16.84 -7.61 -19.71
CA VAL A 282 -16.71 -6.15 -19.68
C VAL A 282 -17.61 -5.58 -18.59
N HIS A 283 -16.97 -4.96 -17.59
CA HIS A 283 -17.64 -4.26 -16.52
C HIS A 283 -17.41 -2.75 -16.62
N ILE A 284 -18.49 -1.97 -16.61
CA ILE A 284 -18.41 -0.52 -16.50
C ILE A 284 -18.49 -0.11 -15.03
N ASP A 285 -17.38 0.39 -14.47
CA ASP A 285 -17.39 1.03 -13.16
C ASP A 285 -17.72 2.51 -13.33
N ALA A 286 -18.96 2.86 -12.98
CA ALA A 286 -19.49 4.22 -13.01
C ALA A 286 -19.87 4.69 -11.60
N ALA A 287 -19.14 4.24 -10.57
CA ALA A 287 -19.49 4.48 -9.16
C ALA A 287 -19.86 5.95 -8.87
N TYR A 288 -19.15 6.92 -9.45
CA TYR A 288 -19.45 8.34 -9.31
C TYR A 288 -20.24 8.91 -10.50
N ALA A 289 -19.62 8.94 -11.69
CA ALA A 289 -20.19 9.68 -12.82
C ALA A 289 -21.41 9.00 -13.46
N GLY A 290 -21.71 7.75 -13.12
CA GLY A 290 -22.94 7.08 -13.58
C GLY A 290 -24.21 7.82 -13.17
N ALA A 291 -24.18 8.60 -12.08
CA ALA A 291 -25.31 9.44 -11.67
C ALA A 291 -25.67 10.50 -12.73
N ALA A 292 -24.72 10.93 -13.56
CA ALA A 292 -24.97 11.89 -14.65
C ALA A 292 -25.95 11.35 -15.69
N LEU A 293 -26.04 10.03 -15.87
CA LEU A 293 -26.96 9.37 -16.81
C LEU A 293 -28.44 9.60 -16.47
N VAL A 294 -28.75 10.06 -15.25
CA VAL A 294 -30.11 10.48 -14.90
C VAL A 294 -30.55 11.67 -15.75
N ALA A 295 -29.63 12.54 -16.17
CA ALA A 295 -29.91 13.65 -17.06
C ALA A 295 -29.81 13.19 -18.53
N ASP A 296 -30.86 13.50 -19.31
CA ASP A 296 -31.09 12.96 -20.66
C ASP A 296 -29.90 13.23 -21.61
N GLU A 297 -29.24 14.38 -21.46
CA GLU A 297 -28.09 14.80 -22.25
C GLU A 297 -26.85 13.90 -22.12
N TRP A 298 -26.77 13.04 -21.10
CA TRP A 298 -25.65 12.10 -20.90
C TRP A 298 -26.01 10.64 -21.21
N GLN A 299 -27.30 10.32 -21.40
CA GLN A 299 -27.76 8.96 -21.65
C GLN A 299 -27.23 8.34 -22.96
N TYR A 300 -26.68 9.15 -23.87
CA TYR A 300 -26.01 8.63 -25.06
C TYR A 300 -24.84 7.68 -24.71
N ILE A 301 -24.17 7.88 -23.56
CA ILE A 301 -23.11 7.00 -23.08
C ILE A 301 -23.66 5.62 -22.74
N ALA A 302 -24.83 5.54 -22.09
CA ALA A 302 -25.46 4.26 -21.72
C ALA A 302 -25.89 3.44 -22.94
N LYS A 303 -26.13 4.08 -24.10
CA LYS A 303 -26.44 3.38 -25.35
C LYS A 303 -25.29 2.48 -25.80
N ASP A 304 -24.04 2.85 -25.50
CA ASP A 304 -22.88 2.02 -25.81
C ASP A 304 -22.85 0.71 -25.01
N PHE A 305 -23.67 0.57 -23.97
CA PHE A 305 -23.73 -0.63 -23.14
C PHE A 305 -24.62 -1.72 -23.74
N ALA A 306 -25.36 -1.44 -24.81
CA ALA A 306 -26.30 -2.38 -25.41
C ALA A 306 -25.62 -3.66 -25.92
N GLU A 307 -24.40 -3.52 -26.45
CA GLU A 307 -23.60 -4.62 -27.00
C GLU A 307 -22.23 -4.70 -26.31
N GLY A 308 -21.83 -5.90 -25.90
CA GLY A 308 -20.48 -6.18 -25.40
C GLY A 308 -20.19 -5.69 -23.98
N VAL A 309 -21.20 -5.24 -23.23
CA VAL A 309 -21.08 -4.94 -21.78
C VAL A 309 -21.87 -5.97 -20.99
N ASP A 310 -21.22 -6.65 -20.05
CA ASP A 310 -21.82 -7.68 -19.21
C ASP A 310 -22.43 -7.11 -17.93
N SER A 311 -21.77 -6.11 -17.33
CA SER A 311 -22.26 -5.46 -16.11
C SER A 311 -21.88 -4.00 -15.97
N PHE A 312 -22.64 -3.28 -15.14
CA PHE A 312 -22.48 -1.85 -14.86
C PHE A 312 -22.78 -1.59 -13.37
N ASN A 313 -22.02 -0.73 -12.69
CA ASN A 313 -22.40 -0.25 -11.36
C ASN A 313 -22.37 1.27 -11.23
N MET A 314 -23.20 1.80 -10.33
CA MET A 314 -23.22 3.21 -9.94
C MET A 314 -23.64 3.37 -8.48
N ASN A 315 -23.04 4.32 -7.76
CA ASN A 315 -23.32 4.52 -6.35
C ASN A 315 -24.25 5.70 -6.16
N MET A 316 -25.50 5.42 -5.78
CA MET A 316 -26.42 6.49 -5.39
C MET A 316 -25.90 7.25 -4.17
N HIS A 317 -25.14 6.56 -3.31
CA HIS A 317 -24.50 7.14 -2.14
C HIS A 317 -23.32 8.04 -2.39
N LYS A 318 -22.92 8.23 -3.65
CA LYS A 318 -21.95 9.27 -4.00
C LYS A 318 -22.67 10.55 -4.40
N TRP A 319 -23.37 10.49 -5.53
CA TRP A 319 -23.85 11.69 -6.22
C TRP A 319 -25.34 11.64 -6.58
N LEU A 320 -26.13 10.79 -5.93
CA LEU A 320 -27.56 10.67 -6.22
C LEU A 320 -28.43 10.61 -4.97
N LEU A 321 -28.13 11.51 -4.02
CA LEU A 321 -29.01 11.94 -2.92
C LEU A 321 -29.42 10.87 -1.89
N VAL A 322 -28.83 9.67 -1.93
CA VAL A 322 -29.09 8.58 -1.00
C VAL A 322 -27.92 8.49 -0.02
N ASN A 323 -28.15 8.34 1.29
CA ASN A 323 -27.04 8.16 2.23
C ASN A 323 -26.32 6.81 2.06
N PHE A 324 -25.06 6.74 2.52
CA PHE A 324 -24.26 5.52 2.53
C PHE A 324 -24.94 4.40 3.35
N ASP A 325 -25.08 3.16 2.88
CA ASP A 325 -24.55 2.54 1.66
C ASP A 325 -25.63 2.18 0.60
N ALA A 326 -25.35 2.39 -0.69
CA ALA A 326 -26.28 2.08 -1.80
C ALA A 326 -25.54 2.04 -3.15
N SER A 327 -25.02 0.88 -3.52
CA SER A 327 -24.35 0.66 -4.81
C SER A 327 -25.22 -0.16 -5.73
N CYS A 328 -25.76 0.44 -6.78
CA CYS A 328 -26.59 -0.23 -7.77
C CYS A 328 -25.70 -1.01 -8.73
N LEU A 329 -25.75 -2.35 -8.70
CA LEU A 329 -25.09 -3.23 -9.67
C LEU A 329 -26.15 -3.76 -10.64
N TYR A 330 -25.85 -3.74 -11.94
CA TYR A 330 -26.66 -4.32 -12.99
C TYR A 330 -25.87 -5.37 -13.76
N VAL A 331 -26.53 -6.47 -14.11
CA VAL A 331 -25.99 -7.53 -14.96
C VAL A 331 -26.92 -7.79 -16.14
N ARG A 332 -26.33 -8.08 -17.29
CA ARG A 332 -27.06 -8.47 -18.50
C ARG A 332 -27.73 -9.84 -18.34
N ASN A 333 -27.02 -10.75 -17.70
CA ASN A 333 -27.46 -12.12 -17.48
C ASN A 333 -27.34 -12.43 -15.98
N ARG A 334 -28.48 -12.62 -15.30
CA ARG A 334 -28.44 -12.94 -13.87
C ARG A 334 -27.90 -14.33 -13.58
N PHE A 335 -28.01 -15.25 -14.55
CA PHE A 335 -27.57 -16.63 -14.35
C PHE A 335 -26.06 -16.70 -14.16
N ASP A 336 -25.30 -15.73 -14.70
CA ASP A 336 -23.87 -15.63 -14.43
C ASP A 336 -23.57 -15.41 -12.93
N LEU A 337 -24.44 -14.69 -12.21
CA LEU A 337 -24.30 -14.52 -10.75
C LEU A 337 -24.80 -15.76 -10.01
N THR A 338 -25.99 -16.24 -10.33
CA THR A 338 -26.59 -17.35 -9.58
C THR A 338 -25.84 -18.66 -9.78
N ASP A 339 -25.34 -18.95 -10.98
CA ASP A 339 -24.54 -20.15 -11.23
C ASP A 339 -23.19 -20.09 -10.48
N ALA A 340 -22.65 -18.90 -10.25
CA ALA A 340 -21.39 -18.72 -9.55
C ALA A 340 -21.50 -18.69 -8.02
N LEU A 341 -22.66 -18.28 -7.49
CA LEU A 341 -22.83 -17.94 -6.06
C LEU A 341 -23.93 -18.74 -5.34
N ASP A 342 -24.75 -19.51 -6.05
CA ASP A 342 -25.80 -20.29 -5.43
C ASP A 342 -25.25 -21.48 -4.66
N ILE A 343 -25.43 -21.43 -3.34
CA ILE A 343 -25.27 -22.58 -2.44
C ILE A 343 -26.55 -22.63 -1.60
N THR A 344 -27.49 -23.51 -1.98
CA THR A 344 -28.81 -23.62 -1.33
C THR A 344 -28.94 -24.89 -0.49
N PRO A 345 -28.58 -24.83 0.82
CA PRO A 345 -28.84 -25.92 1.77
C PRO A 345 -30.34 -26.11 2.03
N ALA A 346 -30.69 -27.26 2.62
CA ALA A 346 -32.09 -27.65 2.83
C ALA A 346 -32.94 -26.60 3.57
N TYR A 347 -32.37 -25.89 4.55
CA TYR A 347 -33.10 -24.88 5.34
C TYR A 347 -33.41 -23.58 4.58
N LEU A 348 -32.79 -23.35 3.41
CA LEU A 348 -33.08 -22.21 2.54
C LEU A 348 -34.10 -22.55 1.45
N ARG A 349 -34.45 -23.83 1.28
CA ARG A 349 -35.41 -24.26 0.26
C ARG A 349 -36.83 -23.92 0.67
N ASN A 350 -37.60 -23.44 -0.30
CA ASN A 350 -39.02 -23.16 -0.13
C ASN A 350 -39.73 -23.21 -1.50
N PRO A 351 -41.05 -23.47 -1.52
CA PRO A 351 -41.79 -23.66 -2.77
C PRO A 351 -41.72 -22.47 -3.73
N TYR A 352 -41.60 -21.23 -3.23
CA TYR A 352 -41.53 -20.05 -4.10
C TYR A 352 -40.21 -20.01 -4.87
N SER A 353 -39.08 -20.21 -4.20
CA SER A 353 -37.76 -20.27 -4.84
C SER A 353 -37.66 -21.42 -5.85
N GLU A 354 -38.22 -22.58 -5.53
CA GLU A 354 -38.20 -23.77 -6.41
C GLU A 354 -38.97 -23.57 -7.72
N THR A 355 -39.97 -22.67 -7.75
CA THR A 355 -40.66 -22.32 -9.00
C THR A 355 -39.80 -21.47 -9.95
N GLY A 356 -38.69 -20.90 -9.47
CA GLY A 356 -37.85 -19.96 -10.23
C GLY A 356 -38.54 -18.63 -10.58
N ARG A 357 -39.70 -18.34 -9.97
CA ARG A 357 -40.51 -17.13 -10.22
C ARG A 357 -40.09 -15.94 -9.36
N VAL A 358 -39.40 -16.18 -8.24
CA VAL A 358 -38.92 -15.14 -7.33
C VAL A 358 -37.41 -14.95 -7.47
N ILE A 359 -36.92 -13.79 -7.08
CA ILE A 359 -35.48 -13.51 -7.01
C ILE A 359 -35.03 -13.71 -5.57
N ASP A 360 -34.06 -14.59 -5.37
CA ASP A 360 -33.38 -14.72 -4.10
C ASP A 360 -32.05 -13.95 -4.17
N TYR A 361 -32.07 -12.69 -3.73
CA TYR A 361 -30.90 -11.80 -3.84
C TYR A 361 -29.67 -12.25 -3.04
N ARG A 362 -29.80 -13.23 -2.14
CA ARG A 362 -28.63 -13.90 -1.54
C ARG A 362 -27.68 -14.48 -2.60
N ASN A 363 -28.20 -14.93 -3.74
CA ASN A 363 -27.42 -15.54 -4.83
C ASN A 363 -26.87 -14.49 -5.82
N TRP A 364 -27.03 -13.18 -5.53
CA TRP A 364 -26.54 -12.07 -6.36
C TRP A 364 -25.45 -11.25 -5.65
N SER A 365 -25.04 -11.67 -4.45
CA SER A 365 -24.05 -11.00 -3.62
C SER A 365 -23.30 -11.99 -2.74
N ILE A 366 -22.19 -11.57 -2.16
CA ILE A 366 -21.41 -12.39 -1.22
C ILE A 366 -22.19 -12.66 0.08
N SER A 367 -22.98 -11.68 0.55
CA SER A 367 -23.68 -11.77 1.83
C SER A 367 -24.97 -12.60 1.73
N LEU A 368 -25.21 -13.44 2.74
CA LEU A 368 -26.50 -14.12 2.91
C LEU A 368 -27.59 -13.13 3.36
N GLY A 369 -27.44 -12.55 4.55
CA GLY A 369 -28.39 -11.58 5.11
C GLY A 369 -28.29 -10.21 4.44
N ARG A 370 -29.44 -9.54 4.27
CA ARG A 370 -29.55 -8.25 3.55
C ARG A 370 -30.45 -7.26 4.28
N ARG A 371 -30.07 -5.99 4.26
CA ARG A 371 -30.88 -4.84 4.74
C ARG A 371 -31.92 -4.45 3.70
N PHE A 372 -32.97 -3.74 4.12
CA PHE A 372 -33.99 -3.18 3.23
C PHE A 372 -33.52 -1.88 2.52
N ARG A 373 -32.39 -1.94 1.81
CA ARG A 373 -31.75 -0.77 1.17
C ARG A 373 -32.61 -0.11 0.10
N ALA A 374 -33.49 -0.87 -0.55
CA ALA A 374 -34.41 -0.36 -1.55
C ALA A 374 -35.32 0.75 -1.01
N LEU A 375 -35.60 0.76 0.30
CA LEU A 375 -36.53 1.70 0.90
C LEU A 375 -36.03 3.15 0.83
N LYS A 376 -34.76 3.41 1.18
CA LYS A 376 -34.20 4.77 1.06
C LYS A 376 -34.10 5.27 -0.38
N ILE A 377 -33.84 4.38 -1.33
CA ILE A 377 -33.87 4.72 -2.77
C ILE A 377 -35.30 5.09 -3.18
N TRP A 378 -36.28 4.27 -2.78
CA TRP A 378 -37.69 4.52 -3.06
C TRP A 378 -38.17 5.86 -2.50
N PHE A 379 -37.79 6.20 -1.26
CA PHE A 379 -38.10 7.49 -0.64
C PHE A 379 -37.51 8.65 -1.43
N VAL A 380 -36.21 8.60 -1.75
CA VAL A 380 -35.53 9.66 -2.54
C VAL A 380 -36.19 9.84 -3.90
N MET A 381 -36.41 8.76 -4.66
CA MET A 381 -37.02 8.83 -5.98
C MET A 381 -38.45 9.39 -5.93
N ARG A 382 -39.23 9.08 -4.89
CA ARG A 382 -40.60 9.59 -4.73
C ARG A 382 -40.67 11.01 -4.21
N SER A 383 -39.73 11.41 -3.34
CA SER A 383 -39.70 12.76 -2.77
C SER A 383 -39.23 13.80 -3.77
N TYR A 384 -38.19 13.49 -4.56
CA TYR A 384 -37.64 14.44 -5.53
C TYR A 384 -38.23 14.28 -6.93
N GLY A 385 -38.70 13.07 -7.27
CA GLY A 385 -39.04 12.72 -8.65
C GLY A 385 -37.81 12.75 -9.57
N LEU A 386 -37.99 12.24 -10.79
CA LEU A 386 -36.93 12.28 -11.79
C LEU A 386 -36.57 13.73 -12.18
N SER A 387 -37.54 14.65 -12.16
CA SER A 387 -37.32 16.08 -12.43
C SER A 387 -36.36 16.71 -11.41
N GLY A 388 -36.56 16.48 -10.11
CA GLY A 388 -35.68 16.99 -9.06
C GLY A 388 -34.28 16.38 -9.13
N MET A 389 -34.17 15.08 -9.39
CA MET A 389 -32.87 14.41 -9.55
C MET A 389 -32.11 14.94 -10.77
N LYS A 390 -32.78 15.13 -11.91
CA LYS A 390 -32.21 15.76 -13.12
C LYS A 390 -31.75 17.19 -12.84
N ALA A 391 -32.57 17.97 -12.15
CA ALA A 391 -32.23 19.35 -11.78
C ALA A 391 -31.00 19.41 -10.87
N TYR A 392 -30.87 18.49 -9.91
CA TYR A 392 -29.71 18.40 -9.03
C TYR A 392 -28.41 18.08 -9.79
N ILE A 393 -28.43 17.10 -10.70
CA ILE A 393 -27.28 16.76 -11.54
C ILE A 393 -26.89 17.96 -12.42
N ARG A 394 -27.85 18.60 -13.09
CA ARG A 394 -27.59 19.79 -13.92
C ARG A 394 -27.03 20.95 -13.12
N LYS A 395 -27.59 21.23 -11.94
CA LYS A 395 -27.11 22.28 -11.02
C LYS A 395 -25.66 22.03 -10.65
N THR A 396 -25.32 20.84 -10.17
CA THR A 396 -23.96 20.53 -9.69
C THR A 396 -22.94 20.52 -10.83
N ILE A 397 -23.30 20.03 -12.02
CA ILE A 397 -22.46 20.14 -13.23
C ILE A 397 -22.24 21.62 -13.60
N GLY A 398 -23.28 22.44 -13.55
CA GLY A 398 -23.17 23.88 -13.75
C GLY A 398 -22.19 24.54 -12.79
N LEU A 399 -22.25 24.21 -11.49
CA LEU A 399 -21.30 24.69 -10.49
C LEU A 399 -19.86 24.22 -10.77
N GLY A 400 -19.69 22.99 -11.26
CA GLY A 400 -18.38 22.47 -11.64
C GLY A 400 -17.78 23.20 -12.83
N ASN A 401 -18.60 23.55 -13.82
CA ASN A 401 -18.19 24.37 -14.96
C ASN A 401 -17.77 25.78 -14.51
N ILE A 402 -18.54 26.41 -13.61
CA ILE A 402 -18.19 27.71 -13.02
C ILE A 402 -16.81 27.63 -12.35
N PHE A 403 -16.56 26.60 -11.53
CA PHE A 403 -15.26 26.45 -10.88
C PHE A 403 -14.12 26.24 -11.88
N ALA A 404 -14.34 25.42 -12.92
CA ALA A 404 -13.36 25.24 -13.99
C ALA A 404 -13.05 26.57 -14.73
N ASP A 405 -14.06 27.40 -14.97
CA ASP A 405 -13.88 28.72 -15.60
C ASP A 405 -13.15 29.70 -14.68
N LEU A 406 -13.38 29.65 -13.37
CA LEU A 406 -12.59 30.40 -12.40
C LEU A 406 -11.12 29.99 -12.45
N VAL A 407 -10.81 28.69 -12.45
CA VAL A 407 -9.43 28.19 -12.60
C VAL A 407 -8.80 28.69 -13.91
N ARG A 408 -9.54 28.67 -15.03
CA ARG A 408 -9.06 29.21 -16.33
C ARG A 408 -8.82 30.72 -16.29
N SER A 409 -9.62 31.47 -15.53
CA SER A 409 -9.47 32.93 -15.40
C SER A 409 -8.15 33.36 -14.73
N ARG A 410 -7.52 32.45 -13.98
CA ARG A 410 -6.19 32.62 -13.39
C ARG A 410 -5.20 31.63 -13.98
N SER A 411 -5.16 31.52 -15.31
CA SER A 411 -4.18 30.70 -16.04
C SER A 411 -2.73 31.15 -15.86
N ASP A 412 -2.52 32.36 -15.30
CA ASP A 412 -1.23 32.84 -14.80
C ASP A 412 -0.77 32.06 -13.55
N LEU A 413 -1.70 31.57 -12.72
CA LEU A 413 -1.40 30.78 -11.53
C LEU A 413 -1.62 29.28 -11.73
N PHE A 414 -2.66 28.90 -12.47
CA PHE A 414 -3.14 27.52 -12.50
C PHE A 414 -3.04 26.90 -13.90
N GLU A 415 -2.90 25.58 -13.92
CA GLU A 415 -2.92 24.75 -15.11
C GLU A 415 -3.84 23.55 -14.87
N ILE A 416 -4.85 23.38 -15.74
CA ILE A 416 -5.74 22.21 -15.69
C ILE A 416 -5.02 21.00 -16.28
N ILE A 417 -5.00 19.88 -15.56
CA ILE A 417 -4.19 18.70 -15.92
C ILE A 417 -4.93 17.75 -16.87
N THR A 418 -6.24 17.59 -16.67
CA THR A 418 -7.11 16.79 -17.54
C THR A 418 -8.40 17.54 -17.77
N LYS A 419 -9.09 17.25 -18.88
CA LYS A 419 -10.41 17.81 -19.17
C LYS A 419 -11.33 17.73 -17.93
N PRO A 420 -11.84 18.87 -17.42
CA PRO A 420 -12.82 18.86 -16.34
C PRO A 420 -14.05 18.07 -16.76
N ALA A 421 -14.50 17.17 -15.89
CA ALA A 421 -15.57 16.24 -16.20
C ALA A 421 -16.41 15.97 -14.96
N PHE A 422 -17.73 15.93 -15.13
CA PHE A 422 -18.70 15.54 -14.10
C PHE A 422 -18.43 16.20 -12.74
N CYS A 423 -18.34 17.52 -12.69
CA CYS A 423 -18.09 18.31 -11.47
C CYS A 423 -16.69 18.21 -10.85
N LEU A 424 -15.76 17.45 -11.44
CA LEU A 424 -14.37 17.39 -10.99
C LEU A 424 -13.48 18.28 -11.86
N THR A 425 -12.76 19.19 -11.21
CA THR A 425 -11.64 19.92 -11.83
C THR A 425 -10.33 19.47 -11.19
N VAL A 426 -9.38 19.07 -12.04
CA VAL A 426 -8.03 18.65 -11.61
C VAL A 426 -7.02 19.64 -12.19
N PHE A 427 -6.31 20.33 -11.31
CA PHE A 427 -5.40 21.41 -11.70
C PHE A 427 -4.18 21.45 -10.78
N ARG A 428 -3.11 22.09 -11.25
CA ARG A 428 -1.92 22.37 -10.45
C ARG A 428 -1.62 23.87 -10.44
N ILE A 429 -0.70 24.25 -9.58
CA ILE A 429 -0.15 25.60 -9.49
C ILE A 429 1.11 25.67 -10.34
N LYS A 430 1.20 26.66 -11.24
CA LYS A 430 2.37 26.94 -12.07
C LYS A 430 3.48 27.57 -11.23
N SER A 431 4.68 27.01 -11.33
CA SER A 431 5.89 27.61 -10.78
C SER A 431 6.15 28.99 -11.42
N PRO A 432 6.79 29.94 -10.71
CA PRO A 432 7.08 31.28 -11.24
C PRO A 432 7.81 31.30 -12.60
N LYS A 433 8.61 30.26 -12.90
CA LYS A 433 9.28 30.10 -14.20
C LYS A 433 8.29 29.79 -15.33
N LEU A 434 7.32 28.90 -15.09
CA LEU A 434 6.27 28.54 -16.06
C LEU A 434 5.22 29.63 -16.26
N ARG A 435 5.13 30.62 -15.35
CA ARG A 435 4.28 31.81 -15.55
C ARG A 435 4.75 32.71 -16.71
N SER A 436 5.96 32.46 -17.26
CA SER A 436 6.60 33.32 -18.26
C SER A 436 6.78 32.69 -19.66
N ASN A 437 6.45 31.41 -19.87
CA ASN A 437 6.72 30.69 -21.12
C ASN A 437 5.48 29.97 -21.70
N TYR A 438 5.50 29.81 -23.03
CA TYR A 438 4.46 29.26 -23.91
C TYR A 438 3.80 27.94 -23.45
N GLU A 439 2.50 27.83 -23.70
CA GLU A 439 1.64 26.67 -23.38
C GLU A 439 1.96 25.45 -24.25
N SER A 440 2.38 24.35 -23.62
CA SER A 440 2.27 23.01 -24.20
C SER A 440 0.82 22.54 -24.08
N SER A 441 0.27 21.89 -25.10
CA SER A 441 -1.09 21.33 -25.04
C SER A 441 -1.24 20.13 -24.10
N VAL A 442 -0.12 19.49 -23.72
CA VAL A 442 -0.07 18.39 -22.76
C VAL A 442 0.75 18.82 -21.55
N PRO A 443 0.21 18.72 -20.31
CA PRO A 443 0.94 19.04 -19.09
C PRO A 443 2.23 18.21 -18.98
N GLN A 444 3.32 18.87 -18.61
CA GLN A 444 4.63 18.24 -18.41
C GLN A 444 4.94 18.14 -16.91
N ILE A 445 5.76 17.15 -16.53
CA ILE A 445 6.28 17.05 -15.16
C ILE A 445 7.15 18.29 -14.88
N ASP A 446 6.86 18.99 -13.78
CA ASP A 446 7.64 20.13 -13.30
C ASP A 446 7.71 20.07 -11.77
N ASP A 447 8.89 19.75 -11.24
CA ASP A 447 9.07 19.53 -9.80
C ASP A 447 8.78 20.79 -8.98
N ALA A 448 9.05 21.98 -9.53
CA ALA A 448 8.73 23.24 -8.87
C ALA A 448 7.22 23.45 -8.74
N SER A 449 6.46 23.19 -9.81
CA SER A 449 4.99 23.22 -9.79
C SER A 449 4.42 22.14 -8.88
N ASN A 450 5.01 20.95 -8.86
CA ASN A 450 4.61 19.87 -7.95
C ASN A 450 4.81 20.27 -6.48
N ALA A 451 5.96 20.85 -6.14
CA ALA A 451 6.29 21.28 -4.78
C ALA A 451 5.35 22.39 -4.29
N ILE A 452 5.16 23.46 -5.06
CA ILE A 452 4.27 24.57 -4.67
C ILE A 452 2.80 24.13 -4.62
N THR A 453 2.37 23.24 -5.54
CA THR A 453 1.01 22.68 -5.48
C THR A 453 0.78 21.89 -4.20
N LYS A 454 1.78 21.11 -3.75
CA LYS A 454 1.71 20.36 -2.50
C LYS A 454 1.66 21.29 -1.29
N GLU A 455 2.52 22.30 -1.23
CA GLU A 455 2.58 23.26 -0.13
C GLU A 455 1.25 24.00 0.03
N VAL A 456 0.68 24.53 -1.07
CA VAL A 456 -0.60 25.23 -1.04
C VAL A 456 -1.74 24.29 -0.67
N TYR A 457 -1.74 23.05 -1.17
CA TYR A 457 -2.70 22.03 -0.77
C TYR A 457 -2.68 21.77 0.75
N GLU A 458 -1.50 21.58 1.33
CA GLU A 458 -1.32 21.33 2.76
C GLU A 458 -1.73 22.55 3.60
N LEU A 459 -1.40 23.77 3.13
CA LEU A 459 -1.80 25.02 3.77
C LEU A 459 -3.32 25.24 3.77
N VAL A 460 -3.99 24.99 2.64
CA VAL A 460 -5.45 25.13 2.54
C VAL A 460 -6.15 24.18 3.51
N ASN A 461 -5.73 22.91 3.55
CA ASN A 461 -6.34 21.92 4.43
C ASN A 461 -6.02 22.18 5.91
N SER A 462 -4.84 22.72 6.25
CA SER A 462 -4.49 23.06 7.64
C SER A 462 -5.33 24.24 8.20
N ARG A 463 -5.79 25.15 7.34
CA ARG A 463 -6.75 26.21 7.71
C ARG A 463 -8.14 25.66 7.99
N GLY A 464 -8.53 24.56 7.35
CA GLY A 464 -9.79 23.84 7.59
C GLY A 464 -11.07 24.59 7.18
N GLU A 465 -10.94 25.73 6.49
CA GLU A 465 -12.06 26.48 5.91
C GLU A 465 -12.75 25.69 4.80
N ILE A 466 -11.95 24.99 3.99
CA ILE A 466 -12.40 24.03 2.98
C ILE A 466 -11.59 22.74 3.15
N PHE A 467 -12.10 21.64 2.58
CA PHE A 467 -11.33 20.41 2.49
C PHE A 467 -11.27 19.93 1.04
N ILE A 468 -10.04 19.78 0.56
CA ILE A 468 -9.72 19.33 -0.79
C ILE A 468 -8.79 18.11 -0.73
N THR A 469 -8.59 17.44 -1.86
CA THR A 469 -7.66 16.31 -1.98
C THR A 469 -6.66 16.55 -3.10
N SER A 470 -5.49 15.94 -3.01
CA SER A 470 -4.52 15.90 -4.10
C SER A 470 -4.46 14.52 -4.74
N SER A 471 -3.81 14.42 -5.90
CA SER A 471 -3.42 13.17 -6.54
C SER A 471 -2.14 13.38 -7.35
N VAL A 472 -1.50 12.27 -7.75
CA VAL A 472 -0.35 12.27 -8.66
C VAL A 472 -0.75 11.58 -9.95
N ILE A 473 -0.84 12.36 -11.04
CA ILE A 473 -1.29 11.91 -12.35
C ILE A 473 -0.09 11.91 -13.30
N ALA A 474 0.41 10.73 -13.65
CA ALA A 474 1.57 10.56 -14.53
C ALA A 474 2.79 11.44 -14.10
N GLY A 475 3.06 11.50 -12.80
CA GLY A 475 4.15 12.31 -12.22
C GLY A 475 3.81 13.77 -11.91
N VAL A 476 2.60 14.23 -12.26
CA VAL A 476 2.12 15.58 -11.95
C VAL A 476 1.31 15.58 -10.65
N TYR A 477 1.77 16.33 -9.64
CA TYR A 477 1.02 16.55 -8.40
C TYR A 477 -0.06 17.60 -8.66
N ALA A 478 -1.32 17.26 -8.41
CA ALA A 478 -2.46 18.10 -8.73
C ALA A 478 -3.49 18.12 -7.58
N ILE A 479 -4.20 19.24 -7.47
CA ILE A 479 -5.34 19.43 -6.60
C ILE A 479 -6.62 18.99 -7.32
N ARG A 480 -7.53 18.36 -6.57
CA ARG A 480 -8.85 17.93 -7.00
C ARG A 480 -9.91 18.72 -6.23
N VAL A 481 -10.82 19.37 -6.95
CA VAL A 481 -11.98 20.07 -6.39
C VAL A 481 -13.25 19.51 -7.03
N VAL A 482 -14.18 19.04 -6.19
CA VAL A 482 -15.49 18.52 -6.63
C VAL A 482 -16.64 19.37 -6.10
N SER A 483 -17.58 19.74 -6.98
CA SER A 483 -18.73 20.62 -6.68
C SER A 483 -20.06 19.88 -6.48
N ALA A 484 -20.01 18.59 -6.16
CA ALA A 484 -21.16 17.69 -6.21
C ALA A 484 -21.90 17.50 -4.87
N ASN A 485 -21.56 18.26 -3.83
CA ASN A 485 -22.26 18.20 -2.54
C ASN A 485 -23.74 18.65 -2.68
N PRO A 486 -24.72 17.98 -2.03
CA PRO A 486 -26.13 18.43 -2.02
C PRO A 486 -26.33 19.90 -1.60
N ALA A 487 -25.53 20.39 -0.66
CA ALA A 487 -25.54 21.75 -0.16
C ALA A 487 -24.70 22.73 -1.01
N ALA A 488 -24.11 22.28 -2.12
CA ALA A 488 -23.26 23.14 -2.96
C ALA A 488 -24.05 24.31 -3.56
N GLU A 489 -23.44 25.49 -3.51
CA GLU A 489 -23.89 26.75 -4.07
C GLU A 489 -22.68 27.51 -4.63
N GLU A 490 -22.93 28.38 -5.60
CA GLU A 490 -21.87 29.15 -6.27
C GLU A 490 -20.99 29.94 -5.31
N LYS A 491 -21.57 30.52 -4.26
CA LYS A 491 -20.84 31.28 -3.23
C LYS A 491 -19.72 30.47 -2.57
N TYR A 492 -19.93 29.18 -2.31
CA TYR A 492 -18.92 28.32 -1.70
C TYR A 492 -17.79 27.99 -2.67
N LEU A 493 -18.10 27.78 -3.96
CA LEU A 493 -17.09 27.51 -4.99
C LEU A 493 -16.24 28.75 -5.27
N ARG A 494 -16.85 29.93 -5.30
CA ARG A 494 -16.12 31.21 -5.41
C ARG A 494 -15.21 31.42 -4.21
N ARG A 495 -15.71 31.21 -2.99
CA ARG A 495 -14.90 31.29 -1.77
C ARG A 495 -13.74 30.30 -1.78
N ALA A 496 -13.96 29.06 -2.20
CA ALA A 496 -12.89 28.07 -2.31
C ALA A 496 -11.82 28.49 -3.33
N PHE A 497 -12.23 29.05 -4.46
CA PHE A 497 -11.32 29.60 -5.46
C PHE A 497 -10.51 30.79 -4.91
N GLU A 498 -11.14 31.72 -4.19
CA GLU A 498 -10.46 32.83 -3.53
C GLU A 498 -9.41 32.34 -2.52
N ILE A 499 -9.76 31.35 -1.69
CA ILE A 499 -8.83 30.71 -0.74
C ILE A 499 -7.63 30.11 -1.48
N LEU A 500 -7.86 29.42 -2.60
CA LEU A 500 -6.79 28.84 -3.42
C LEU A 500 -5.88 29.91 -4.03
N VAL A 501 -6.45 30.98 -4.57
CA VAL A 501 -5.69 32.13 -5.11
C VAL A 501 -4.85 32.77 -4.01
N GLN A 502 -5.47 33.13 -2.89
CA GLN A 502 -4.79 33.77 -1.76
C GLN A 502 -3.65 32.88 -1.24
N SER A 503 -3.92 31.59 -1.01
CA SER A 503 -2.91 30.65 -0.53
C SER A 503 -1.76 30.46 -1.53
N THR A 504 -2.05 30.55 -2.83
CA THR A 504 -1.02 30.49 -3.89
C THR A 504 -0.15 31.75 -3.93
N GLU A 505 -0.72 32.91 -3.63
CA GLU A 505 0.00 34.19 -3.61
C GLU A 505 0.79 34.40 -2.32
N GLU A 506 0.35 33.80 -1.20
CA GLU A 506 1.05 33.78 0.08
C GLU A 506 2.21 32.77 0.13
N ALA A 507 2.14 31.69 -0.67
CA ALA A 507 3.18 30.68 -0.70
C ALA A 507 4.51 31.30 -1.18
N PRO A 508 5.61 31.19 -0.40
CA PRO A 508 6.88 31.81 -0.74
C PRO A 508 7.38 31.31 -2.10
N SER A 509 7.82 32.24 -2.95
CA SER A 509 8.57 31.87 -4.16
C SER A 509 9.79 31.07 -3.73
N PRO A 510 10.06 29.88 -4.30
CA PRO A 510 11.27 29.14 -3.96
C PRO A 510 12.47 30.05 -4.20
N ALA A 511 13.15 30.43 -3.11
CA ALA A 511 14.28 31.34 -3.16
C ALA A 511 15.29 30.86 -4.21
N ARG A 512 15.68 31.76 -5.12
CA ARG A 512 16.85 31.52 -5.96
C ARG A 512 18.03 31.26 -5.01
N PRO A 513 18.89 30.26 -5.25
CA PRO A 513 20.15 30.19 -4.55
C PRO A 513 20.93 31.46 -4.93
N GLU A 514 21.00 32.43 -4.02
CA GLU A 514 21.91 33.56 -4.16
C GLU A 514 23.33 33.01 -4.11
N ALA A 515 24.09 33.32 -5.17
CA ALA A 515 25.49 32.99 -5.27
C ALA A 515 26.24 33.62 -4.09
N VAL A 516 26.65 32.79 -3.13
CA VAL A 516 27.70 33.15 -2.19
C VAL A 516 28.98 33.33 -3.02
N ARG A 517 29.28 34.59 -3.34
CA ARG A 517 30.58 34.98 -3.91
C ARG A 517 31.64 34.77 -2.84
N VAL A 518 32.36 33.66 -2.93
CA VAL A 518 33.71 33.56 -2.37
C VAL A 518 34.68 33.80 -3.52
N ALA A 519 35.33 34.96 -3.49
CA ALA A 519 36.36 35.32 -4.44
C ALA A 519 37.66 34.60 -4.06
N TYR A 520 38.21 33.77 -4.95
CA TYR A 520 39.65 33.54 -5.09
C TYR A 520 39.97 32.97 -6.48
N GLY A 521 41.00 33.54 -7.10
CA GLY A 521 41.91 32.81 -7.97
C GLY A 521 41.49 32.61 -9.42
N THR A 522 41.98 33.50 -10.26
CA THR A 522 42.24 33.27 -11.69
C THR A 522 42.87 31.90 -11.94
N ASP A 523 42.27 31.09 -12.81
CA ASP A 523 43.00 30.51 -13.94
C ASP A 523 42.03 29.85 -14.93
N SER A 524 42.25 30.22 -16.19
CA SER A 524 41.56 29.77 -17.39
C SER A 524 42.04 28.38 -17.81
N VAL A 525 41.12 27.44 -18.06
CA VAL A 525 41.23 26.52 -19.22
C VAL A 525 39.84 26.15 -19.72
N SER A 526 39.55 26.57 -20.94
CA SER A 526 38.45 26.10 -21.79
C SER A 526 38.79 24.76 -22.42
N TYR A 527 37.85 23.81 -22.52
CA TYR A 527 37.63 23.03 -23.75
C TYR A 527 36.22 22.44 -23.74
N GLY A 528 35.40 22.86 -24.70
CA GLY A 528 34.21 22.10 -25.10
C GLY A 528 34.60 20.95 -26.04
N LEU A 529 33.68 20.00 -26.23
CA LEU A 529 32.98 19.82 -27.50
C LEU A 529 32.25 18.47 -27.58
N HIS A 530 31.05 18.57 -28.15
CA HIS A 530 30.44 17.66 -29.12
C HIS A 530 29.83 16.32 -28.69
N PHE A 531 28.49 16.37 -28.66
CA PHE A 531 27.57 15.33 -29.10
C PHE A 531 27.92 14.78 -30.49
N SER A 532 27.85 13.46 -30.63
CA SER A 532 27.65 12.76 -31.89
C SER A 532 26.64 11.62 -31.67
N ARG A 533 25.55 11.67 -32.45
CA ARG A 533 24.60 10.58 -32.66
C ARG A 533 25.24 9.54 -33.58
N ASN A 534 24.98 8.26 -33.32
CA ASN A 534 24.83 7.28 -34.40
C ASN A 534 23.87 6.15 -34.02
N LEU A 535 22.92 5.92 -34.94
CA LEU A 535 22.00 4.80 -35.01
C LEU A 535 22.74 3.56 -35.50
N GLY A 536 22.49 2.41 -34.89
CA GLY A 536 22.98 1.11 -35.32
C GLY A 536 22.02 0.01 -34.88
N THR A 537 21.59 -0.78 -35.86
CA THR A 537 20.57 -1.83 -35.83
C THR A 537 20.95 -3.11 -35.05
N ALA A 538 19.93 -3.83 -34.57
CA ALA A 538 19.99 -5.10 -33.83
C ALA A 538 20.68 -6.26 -34.59
N PRO A 539 21.06 -7.33 -33.87
CA PRO A 539 20.24 -8.55 -33.95
C PRO A 539 20.00 -9.29 -32.61
N SER A 540 19.02 -10.19 -32.71
CA SER A 540 18.34 -11.07 -31.75
C SER A 540 19.18 -12.06 -30.91
N ALA A 541 18.79 -12.26 -29.64
CA ALA A 541 18.48 -13.56 -29.00
C ALA A 541 18.15 -13.39 -27.49
N MET A 542 17.02 -13.95 -27.05
CA MET A 542 16.53 -14.08 -25.65
C MET A 542 16.85 -15.51 -25.12
N PRO A 543 16.91 -15.78 -23.80
CA PRO A 543 15.74 -15.84 -22.90
C PRO A 543 15.95 -15.09 -21.57
N SER A 544 15.08 -14.18 -21.12
CA SER A 544 13.69 -14.31 -20.64
C SER A 544 13.54 -15.11 -19.34
N ASP A 545 13.64 -14.43 -18.20
CA ASP A 545 12.80 -14.80 -17.05
C ASP A 545 12.50 -13.57 -16.17
N SER A 546 11.28 -13.04 -16.35
CA SER A 546 10.70 -11.91 -15.64
C SER A 546 9.43 -12.38 -14.94
N ARG A 547 9.42 -12.35 -13.61
CA ARG A 547 8.22 -12.54 -12.79
C ARG A 547 8.04 -11.36 -11.83
N PHE A 548 7.02 -10.56 -12.15
CA PHE A 548 6.35 -9.55 -11.33
C PHE A 548 4.86 -9.96 -11.26
N PRO A 549 4.11 -9.60 -10.20
CA PRO A 549 3.69 -8.20 -10.02
C PRO A 549 3.65 -7.70 -8.56
N ALA A 550 4.33 -6.57 -8.35
CA ALA A 550 4.20 -5.68 -7.18
C ALA A 550 4.32 -4.22 -7.65
N LEU A 551 3.54 -3.82 -8.65
CA LEU A 551 3.52 -2.45 -9.18
C LEU A 551 2.20 -1.77 -8.80
N ILE A 552 2.27 -0.84 -7.84
CA ILE A 552 1.50 0.44 -7.79
C ILE A 552 1.93 1.30 -6.58
N ILE A 553 2.82 0.81 -5.69
CA ILE A 553 3.52 1.67 -4.70
C ILE A 553 4.93 2.10 -5.20
N GLN A 554 5.43 1.53 -6.30
CA GLN A 554 6.80 1.77 -6.80
C GLN A 554 7.02 3.01 -7.68
N ARG A 555 5.99 3.59 -8.30
CA ARG A 555 6.22 4.56 -9.39
C ARG A 555 6.57 5.99 -8.96
N ALA A 556 6.35 6.37 -7.71
CA ALA A 556 6.84 7.64 -7.17
C ALA A 556 8.29 7.58 -6.62
N ARG A 557 8.88 6.37 -6.53
CA ARG A 557 10.29 6.17 -6.14
C ARG A 557 11.22 5.93 -7.33
N TYR A 558 10.66 5.63 -8.51
CA TYR A 558 11.46 5.20 -9.66
C TYR A 558 12.27 6.32 -10.31
N ASP A 559 11.84 7.58 -10.22
CA ASP A 559 12.64 8.72 -10.72
C ASP A 559 13.75 9.18 -9.75
N ARG A 560 13.84 8.62 -8.54
CA ARG A 560 14.96 8.86 -7.60
C ARG A 560 16.06 7.79 -7.67
N PHE A 561 15.87 6.70 -8.41
CA PHE A 561 16.92 5.71 -8.57
C PHE A 561 17.90 6.15 -9.66
N ILE A 562 18.74 7.14 -9.33
CA ILE A 562 20.00 7.36 -10.04
C ILE A 562 20.80 6.07 -9.86
N LYS A 563 20.74 5.20 -10.87
CA LYS A 563 21.52 3.96 -11.03
C LYS A 563 22.83 4.07 -10.25
N ILE A 564 22.89 3.40 -9.10
CA ILE A 564 24.17 2.98 -8.52
C ILE A 564 24.67 1.89 -9.48
N HIS A 565 25.14 2.32 -10.65
CA HIS A 565 25.91 1.47 -11.52
C HIS A 565 27.17 1.15 -10.72
N GLY A 566 27.51 -0.13 -10.58
CA GLY A 566 28.82 -0.57 -10.07
C GLY A 566 29.95 -0.17 -11.01
N ASN A 567 30.03 1.13 -11.33
CA ASN A 567 31.13 1.81 -11.97
C ASN A 567 32.02 2.38 -10.86
N ASP A 568 33.27 2.67 -11.21
CA ASP A 568 34.36 3.10 -10.34
C ASP A 568 34.11 4.39 -9.50
N ASN A 569 32.93 5.01 -9.57
CA ASN A 569 32.59 6.27 -8.89
C ASN A 569 31.59 6.16 -7.72
N THR A 570 30.97 5.00 -7.44
CA THR A 570 30.05 4.88 -6.28
C THR A 570 30.82 4.68 -4.98
N ARG A 571 30.50 5.47 -3.95
CA ARG A 571 31.05 5.32 -2.59
C ARG A 571 29.97 5.01 -1.56
N VAL A 572 30.18 3.95 -0.78
CA VAL A 572 29.26 3.50 0.29
C VAL A 572 29.89 3.71 1.66
N LEU A 573 29.16 4.36 2.57
CA LEU A 573 29.55 4.43 3.98
C LEU A 573 29.06 3.19 4.71
N VAL A 574 29.98 2.43 5.32
CA VAL A 574 29.64 1.27 6.16
C VAL A 574 29.96 1.60 7.61
N THR A 575 28.94 1.68 8.46
CA THR A 575 29.16 1.85 9.91
C THR A 575 29.43 0.50 10.56
N GLY A 576 30.36 0.45 11.53
CA GLY A 576 30.73 -0.83 12.14
C GLY A 576 31.54 -1.73 11.19
N ALA A 577 32.20 -1.12 10.21
CA ALA A 577 32.97 -1.80 9.17
C ALA A 577 34.12 -2.70 9.69
N THR A 578 34.60 -2.45 10.91
CA THR A 578 35.62 -3.29 11.59
C THR A 578 35.00 -4.34 12.53
N GLY A 579 33.68 -4.51 12.51
CA GLY A 579 32.95 -5.50 13.30
C GLY A 579 32.59 -6.73 12.47
N PHE A 580 32.05 -7.75 13.15
CA PHE A 580 31.80 -9.07 12.55
C PHE A 580 31.01 -9.03 11.23
N ILE A 581 29.78 -8.50 11.23
CA ILE A 581 28.95 -8.39 10.02
C ILE A 581 29.54 -7.34 9.05
N GLY A 582 29.97 -6.19 9.57
CA GLY A 582 30.41 -5.06 8.77
C GLY A 582 31.62 -5.38 7.88
N ALA A 583 32.58 -6.17 8.37
CA ALA A 583 33.76 -6.53 7.60
C ALA A 583 33.42 -7.40 6.37
N HIS A 584 32.48 -8.34 6.49
CA HIS A 584 31.98 -9.10 5.34
C HIS A 584 31.19 -8.23 4.35
N VAL A 585 30.45 -7.22 4.84
CA VAL A 585 29.79 -6.24 3.97
C VAL A 585 30.83 -5.44 3.18
N VAL A 586 31.92 -5.01 3.83
CA VAL A 586 33.05 -4.35 3.15
C VAL A 586 33.60 -5.24 2.04
N ASP A 587 33.90 -6.51 2.34
CA ASP A 587 34.44 -7.46 1.36
C ASP A 587 33.48 -7.65 0.17
N SER A 588 32.19 -7.78 0.44
CA SER A 588 31.16 -7.96 -0.58
C SER A 588 31.00 -6.73 -1.49
N LEU A 589 31.12 -5.51 -0.96
CA LEU A 589 31.13 -4.28 -1.75
C LEU A 589 32.40 -4.15 -2.62
N LEU A 590 33.57 -4.38 -2.02
CA LEU A 590 34.86 -4.26 -2.71
C LEU A 590 35.01 -5.27 -3.85
N ALA A 591 34.56 -6.51 -3.64
CA ALA A 591 34.55 -7.55 -4.68
C ALA A 591 33.70 -7.17 -5.91
N ARG A 592 32.78 -6.20 -5.76
CA ARG A 592 31.94 -5.65 -6.84
C ARG A 592 32.49 -4.34 -7.42
N GLY A 593 33.69 -3.94 -7.01
CA GLY A 593 34.32 -2.69 -7.43
C GLY A 593 33.75 -1.43 -6.78
N ILE A 594 32.90 -1.54 -5.75
CA ILE A 594 32.30 -0.38 -5.08
C ILE A 594 33.28 0.16 -4.03
N ALA A 595 33.52 1.47 -4.03
CA ALA A 595 34.38 2.10 -3.03
C ALA A 595 33.68 2.16 -1.66
N VAL A 596 34.44 1.90 -0.60
CA VAL A 596 33.94 1.83 0.77
C VAL A 596 34.66 2.85 1.64
N ARG A 597 33.85 3.66 2.32
CA ARG A 597 34.29 4.42 3.50
C ARG A 597 33.80 3.68 4.74
N GLY A 598 34.70 3.13 5.53
CA GLY A 598 34.37 2.48 6.80
C GLY A 598 34.36 3.48 7.95
N ALA A 599 33.27 3.57 8.70
CA ALA A 599 33.26 4.27 9.98
C ALA A 599 33.61 3.30 11.11
N THR A 600 34.64 3.64 11.90
CA THR A 600 35.13 2.81 13.01
C THR A 600 35.45 3.65 14.25
N ARG A 601 35.41 3.04 15.43
CA ARG A 601 35.86 3.66 16.68
C ARG A 601 37.38 3.62 16.86
N SER A 602 38.08 2.80 16.09
CA SER A 602 39.53 2.58 16.21
C SER A 602 40.19 2.64 14.83
N LEU A 603 40.93 3.72 14.57
CA LEU A 603 41.63 3.89 13.30
C LEU A 603 42.67 2.77 13.07
N SER A 604 43.35 2.32 14.12
CA SER A 604 44.27 1.18 14.07
C SER A 604 43.61 -0.10 13.54
N LYS A 605 42.35 -0.40 13.92
CA LYS A 605 41.60 -1.52 13.33
C LYS A 605 41.23 -1.28 11.87
N GLY A 606 40.96 -0.04 11.49
CA GLY A 606 40.75 0.36 10.09
C GLY A 606 42.01 0.16 9.24
N GLU A 607 43.18 0.55 9.74
CA GLU A 607 44.47 0.33 9.08
C GLU A 607 44.76 -1.16 8.90
N GLN A 608 44.48 -1.99 9.91
CA GLN A 608 44.57 -3.45 9.78
C GLN A 608 43.63 -4.01 8.72
N MET A 609 42.40 -3.48 8.63
CA MET A 609 41.44 -3.89 7.58
C MET A 609 41.96 -3.55 6.18
N VAL A 610 42.59 -2.37 5.99
CA VAL A 610 43.22 -1.97 4.72
C VAL A 610 44.43 -2.85 4.41
N ALA A 611 45.31 -3.08 5.39
CA ALA A 611 46.50 -3.92 5.22
C ALA A 611 46.18 -5.38 4.87
N ALA A 612 45.05 -5.89 5.37
CA ALA A 612 44.55 -7.22 5.03
C ALA A 612 43.92 -7.32 3.63
N ARG A 613 43.76 -6.19 2.93
CA ARG A 613 43.08 -6.05 1.62
C ARG A 613 43.90 -5.20 0.63
N PRO A 614 45.20 -5.52 0.42
CA PRO A 614 46.09 -4.67 -0.36
C PRO A 614 45.59 -4.42 -1.80
N GLU A 615 44.89 -5.38 -2.39
CA GLU A 615 44.29 -5.28 -3.72
C GLU A 615 43.16 -4.23 -3.82
N TYR A 616 42.58 -3.82 -2.69
CA TYR A 616 41.50 -2.83 -2.62
C TYR A 616 41.93 -1.50 -1.99
N ALA A 617 43.22 -1.28 -1.74
CA ALA A 617 43.73 -0.11 -1.03
C ALA A 617 43.29 1.24 -1.63
N SER A 618 43.07 1.32 -2.94
CA SER A 618 42.59 2.54 -3.61
C SER A 618 41.08 2.79 -3.48
N ARG A 619 40.33 1.81 -2.96
CA ARG A 619 38.85 1.83 -2.86
C ARG A 619 38.35 1.65 -1.43
N LEU A 620 39.23 1.46 -0.45
CA LEU A 620 38.88 1.29 0.96
C LEU A 620 39.57 2.36 1.81
N GLU A 621 38.76 3.20 2.46
CA GLU A 621 39.24 4.19 3.43
C GLU A 621 38.47 4.07 4.74
N PHE A 622 39.07 4.53 5.84
CA PHE A 622 38.41 4.56 7.15
C PHE A 622 38.39 5.96 7.75
N VAL A 623 37.28 6.28 8.40
CA VAL A 623 37.10 7.49 9.21
C VAL A 623 36.85 7.07 10.65
N GLN A 624 37.52 7.74 11.58
CA GLN A 624 37.32 7.50 13.00
C GLN A 624 36.13 8.31 13.51
N ILE A 625 35.18 7.63 14.15
CA ILE A 625 34.05 8.24 14.86
C ILE A 625 34.01 7.57 16.23
N GLU A 626 34.20 8.32 17.30
CA GLU A 626 34.30 7.72 18.65
C GLU A 626 32.94 7.29 19.19
N ASP A 627 31.94 8.16 19.04
CA ASP A 627 30.59 7.96 19.53
C ASP A 627 29.58 8.18 18.41
N PHE A 628 28.96 7.09 17.96
CA PHE A 628 28.02 7.08 16.86
C PHE A 628 26.64 7.64 17.25
N SER A 629 26.38 7.83 18.56
CA SER A 629 25.07 8.29 19.05
C SER A 629 24.91 9.81 19.04
N LYS A 630 26.01 10.57 18.94
CA LYS A 630 25.98 12.03 18.93
C LYS A 630 25.55 12.56 17.56
N LEU A 631 24.66 13.54 17.52
CA LEU A 631 24.27 14.20 16.27
C LEU A 631 25.46 14.95 15.66
N GLY A 632 25.55 14.96 14.32
CA GLY A 632 26.59 15.67 13.56
C GLY A 632 27.92 14.93 13.41
N VAL A 633 28.15 13.83 14.14
CA VAL A 633 29.42 13.09 14.07
C VAL A 633 29.69 12.40 12.73
N PHE A 634 28.64 12.17 11.93
CA PHE A 634 28.76 11.57 10.60
C PHE A 634 28.90 12.59 9.48
N ASP A 635 28.84 13.90 9.76
CA ASP A 635 28.74 14.94 8.73
C ASP A 635 29.89 14.87 7.72
N HIS A 636 31.13 14.88 8.20
CA HIS A 636 32.32 14.75 7.36
C HIS A 636 32.39 13.36 6.70
N ALA A 637 31.93 12.31 7.41
CA ALA A 637 31.91 10.96 6.86
C ALA A 637 30.93 10.80 5.69
N MET A 638 29.92 11.66 5.55
CA MET A 638 28.93 11.63 4.46
C MET A 638 29.38 12.33 3.18
N GLU A 639 30.48 13.09 3.20
CA GLU A 639 30.95 13.84 2.02
C GLU A 639 31.30 12.91 0.85
N GLY A 640 30.59 13.06 -0.28
CA GLY A 640 30.78 12.21 -1.46
C GLY A 640 30.31 10.77 -1.29
N VAL A 641 29.40 10.50 -0.35
CA VAL A 641 28.79 9.17 -0.13
C VAL A 641 27.45 9.08 -0.88
N ASP A 642 27.28 8.03 -1.67
CA ASP A 642 26.05 7.78 -2.45
C ASP A 642 25.02 6.92 -1.68
N ALA A 643 25.48 6.12 -0.72
CA ALA A 643 24.62 5.26 0.07
C ALA A 643 25.26 4.84 1.40
N VAL A 644 24.41 4.39 2.33
CA VAL A 644 24.83 4.01 3.68
C VAL A 644 24.37 2.59 3.99
N ILE A 645 25.27 1.77 4.54
CA ILE A 645 24.92 0.52 5.23
C ILE A 645 25.25 0.71 6.71
N HIS A 646 24.22 0.87 7.53
CA HIS A 646 24.35 1.11 8.95
C HIS A 646 24.25 -0.21 9.74
N VAL A 647 25.41 -0.80 10.05
CA VAL A 647 25.52 -2.05 10.82
C VAL A 647 25.79 -1.79 12.30
N ALA A 648 26.38 -0.64 12.63
CA ALA A 648 26.76 -0.34 13.99
C ALA A 648 25.56 -0.03 14.88
N SER A 649 25.36 -0.84 15.90
CA SER A 649 24.45 -0.53 16.99
C SER A 649 25.16 -0.89 18.31
N PRO A 650 25.21 0.04 19.28
CA PRO A 650 25.80 -0.24 20.59
C PRO A 650 25.02 -1.39 21.25
N PHE A 651 25.74 -2.34 21.84
CA PHE A 651 25.14 -3.49 22.47
C PHE A 651 26.05 -4.10 23.56
N THR A 652 25.52 -4.27 24.77
CA THR A 652 26.13 -4.99 25.90
C THR A 652 25.03 -5.64 26.74
N TYR A 653 25.26 -6.86 27.24
CA TYR A 653 24.39 -7.50 28.26
C TYR A 653 24.77 -7.10 29.70
N ASN A 654 25.88 -6.39 29.87
CA ASN A 654 26.33 -5.87 31.15
C ASN A 654 25.88 -4.40 31.28
N THR A 655 24.61 -4.20 31.65
CA THR A 655 24.00 -2.87 31.84
C THR A 655 23.37 -2.77 33.22
N THR A 656 23.48 -1.60 33.84
CA THR A 656 22.84 -1.27 35.12
C THR A 656 21.67 -0.30 34.94
N ASN A 657 21.57 0.35 33.77
CA ASN A 657 20.47 1.21 33.37
C ASN A 657 20.08 0.93 31.91
N ASN A 658 19.01 0.16 31.74
CA ASN A 658 18.50 -0.27 30.44
C ASN A 658 18.22 0.90 29.48
N GLU A 659 17.69 2.02 29.99
CA GLU A 659 17.35 3.17 29.14
C GLU A 659 18.60 3.90 28.64
N GLN A 660 19.46 4.31 29.58
CA GLN A 660 20.58 5.22 29.29
C GLN A 660 21.77 4.52 28.62
N GLU A 661 22.00 3.24 28.94
CA GLU A 661 23.18 2.50 28.47
C GLU A 661 22.90 1.63 27.24
N LEU A 662 21.61 1.32 26.96
CA LEU A 662 21.24 0.38 25.90
C LEU A 662 20.21 0.96 24.90
N ILE A 663 19.06 1.46 25.37
CA ILE A 663 17.96 1.87 24.47
C ILE A 663 18.22 3.22 23.81
N LEU A 664 18.48 4.28 24.58
CA LEU A 664 18.73 5.62 24.04
C LEU A 664 19.96 5.68 23.12
N PRO A 665 21.11 5.04 23.43
CA PRO A 665 22.23 5.01 22.51
C PRO A 665 21.90 4.36 21.16
N ALA A 666 21.06 3.32 21.14
CA ALA A 666 20.63 2.67 19.91
C ALA A 666 19.71 3.57 19.06
N ILE A 667 18.73 4.22 19.69
CA ILE A 667 17.83 5.18 19.03
C ILE A 667 18.63 6.37 18.48
N ASN A 668 19.53 6.93 19.29
CA ASN A 668 20.31 8.10 18.92
C ASN A 668 21.33 7.80 17.82
N GLY A 669 21.89 6.59 17.78
CA GLY A 669 22.75 6.13 16.68
C GLY A 669 22.01 6.15 15.33
N VAL A 670 20.77 5.65 15.31
CA VAL A 670 19.91 5.68 14.12
C VAL A 670 19.53 7.12 13.76
N LYS A 671 19.13 7.95 14.73
CA LYS A 671 18.84 9.38 14.48
C LYS A 671 20.03 10.10 13.86
N SER A 672 21.22 9.86 14.39
CA SER A 672 22.45 10.53 13.93
C SER A 672 22.78 10.19 12.48
N ILE A 673 22.76 8.90 12.11
CA ILE A 673 23.08 8.49 10.74
C ILE A 673 22.03 8.97 9.73
N LEU A 674 20.74 8.93 10.09
CA LEU A 674 19.66 9.36 9.21
C LEU A 674 19.65 10.88 9.04
N ALA A 675 19.86 11.64 10.12
CA ALA A 675 19.98 13.09 10.06
C ALA A 675 21.17 13.52 9.18
N ALA A 676 22.33 12.88 9.33
CA ALA A 676 23.48 13.14 8.48
C ALA A 676 23.20 12.81 7.00
N SER A 677 22.52 11.69 6.75
CA SER A 677 22.12 11.27 5.40
C SER A 677 21.09 12.22 4.76
N ALA A 678 20.31 12.94 5.56
CA ALA A 678 19.25 13.85 5.10
C ALA A 678 19.72 15.31 4.96
N LYS A 679 20.99 15.63 5.27
CA LYS A 679 21.47 17.01 5.22
C LYS A 679 21.35 17.62 3.82
N PRO A 680 21.07 18.93 3.71
CA PRO A 680 21.15 19.63 2.43
C PRO A 680 22.49 19.42 1.74
N GLY A 681 22.48 19.02 0.46
CA GLY A 681 23.68 18.69 -0.30
C GLY A 681 24.14 17.22 -0.17
N SER A 682 23.50 16.41 0.67
CA SER A 682 23.74 14.96 0.71
C SER A 682 23.39 14.30 -0.62
N THR A 683 24.27 13.40 -1.07
CA THR A 683 24.10 12.56 -2.26
C THR A 683 23.54 11.17 -1.94
N VAL A 684 23.22 10.90 -0.66
CA VAL A 684 22.72 9.60 -0.21
C VAL A 684 21.37 9.29 -0.86
N LYS A 685 21.27 8.12 -1.49
CA LYS A 685 20.06 7.63 -2.18
C LYS A 685 19.34 6.54 -1.42
N ARG A 686 20.07 5.76 -0.61
CA ARG A 686 19.54 4.66 0.18
C ARG A 686 20.31 4.48 1.48
N VAL A 687 19.58 4.18 2.53
CA VAL A 687 20.13 3.68 3.80
C VAL A 687 19.63 2.26 4.02
N VAL A 688 20.56 1.31 4.16
CA VAL A 688 20.27 -0.06 4.61
C VAL A 688 20.63 -0.16 6.08
N LEU A 689 19.64 -0.41 6.94
CA LEU A 689 19.79 -0.47 8.39
C LEU A 689 19.75 -1.93 8.88
N THR A 690 20.79 -2.34 9.61
CA THR A 690 20.80 -3.62 10.31
C THR A 690 20.05 -3.50 11.64
N SER A 691 18.80 -3.98 11.67
CA SER A 691 18.01 -4.18 12.88
C SER A 691 18.32 -5.58 13.45
N SER A 692 17.33 -6.28 13.99
CA SER A 692 17.46 -7.66 14.50
C SER A 692 16.12 -8.36 14.53
N PHE A 693 16.11 -9.68 14.44
CA PHE A 693 14.94 -10.51 14.74
C PHE A 693 14.37 -10.23 16.15
N ALA A 694 15.17 -9.68 17.07
CA ALA A 694 14.71 -9.18 18.36
C ALA A 694 13.60 -8.11 18.25
N SER A 695 13.56 -7.34 17.17
CA SER A 695 12.50 -6.35 16.86
C SER A 695 11.24 -6.96 16.23
N VAL A 696 11.27 -8.26 15.92
CA VAL A 696 10.23 -9.00 15.19
C VAL A 696 9.55 -10.04 16.09
N ILE A 697 10.33 -10.81 16.84
CA ILE A 697 9.85 -11.97 17.61
C ILE A 697 8.86 -11.56 18.71
N ASP A 698 7.80 -12.35 18.83
CA ASP A 698 6.84 -12.29 19.93
C ASP A 698 7.00 -13.57 20.77
N ILE A 699 7.75 -13.45 21.87
CA ILE A 699 8.02 -14.60 22.74
C ILE A 699 6.81 -15.04 23.57
N SER A 700 5.78 -14.20 23.70
CA SER A 700 4.59 -14.53 24.49
C SER A 700 3.73 -15.57 23.78
N LYS A 701 3.82 -15.65 22.45
CA LYS A 701 2.96 -16.50 21.61
C LYS A 701 3.45 -17.92 21.43
N ASN A 702 4.72 -18.21 21.71
CA ASN A 702 5.37 -19.50 21.46
C ASN A 702 4.88 -20.21 20.17
N PRO A 703 5.07 -19.58 18.99
CA PRO A 703 4.42 -20.03 17.77
C PRO A 703 4.93 -21.40 17.30
N GLY A 704 3.99 -22.23 16.83
CA GLY A 704 4.26 -23.55 16.27
C GLY A 704 4.92 -23.53 14.88
N PRO A 705 5.22 -24.71 14.31
CA PRO A 705 5.99 -24.87 13.06
C PRO A 705 5.35 -24.30 11.79
N ASP A 706 4.03 -24.12 11.80
CA ASP A 706 3.29 -23.57 10.67
C ASP A 706 3.35 -22.03 10.61
N PHE A 707 3.87 -21.40 11.66
CA PHE A 707 3.99 -19.95 11.74
C PHE A 707 5.30 -19.46 11.14
N THR A 708 5.23 -18.40 10.32
CA THR A 708 6.41 -17.76 9.71
C THR A 708 6.48 -16.28 10.08
N TYR A 709 7.56 -15.88 10.75
CA TYR A 709 7.87 -14.48 10.98
C TYR A 709 8.33 -13.80 9.69
N THR A 710 7.59 -12.79 9.29
CA THR A 710 7.89 -11.88 8.16
C THR A 710 8.24 -10.48 8.65
N GLY A 711 8.70 -9.61 7.76
CA GLY A 711 8.97 -8.20 8.06
C GLY A 711 7.77 -7.39 8.55
N ALA A 712 6.55 -7.92 8.43
CA ALA A 712 5.33 -7.28 8.94
C ALA A 712 5.15 -7.41 10.46
N HIS A 713 5.85 -8.36 11.10
CA HIS A 713 5.68 -8.64 12.53
C HIS A 713 6.58 -7.76 13.39
N TRP A 714 6.04 -7.26 14.51
CA TRP A 714 6.78 -6.46 15.47
C TRP A 714 6.76 -7.12 16.84
N ASN A 715 7.88 -7.02 17.55
CA ASN A 715 7.95 -7.45 18.95
C ASN A 715 6.95 -6.61 19.78
N PRO A 716 6.10 -7.23 20.62
CA PRO A 716 5.08 -6.49 21.37
C PRO A 716 5.64 -5.65 22.52
N ILE A 717 6.89 -5.85 22.96
CA ILE A 717 7.48 -5.19 24.14
C ILE A 717 7.26 -3.66 24.13
N THR A 718 6.77 -3.09 25.23
CA THR A 718 6.56 -1.65 25.34
C THR A 718 7.85 -0.92 25.71
N TYR A 719 7.84 0.42 25.61
CA TYR A 719 9.02 1.21 25.98
C TYR A 719 9.25 1.09 27.49
N GLU A 720 8.18 1.22 28.27
CA GLU A 720 8.14 1.10 29.73
C GLU A 720 8.69 -0.24 30.20
N GLU A 721 8.23 -1.35 29.60
CA GLU A 721 8.73 -2.69 29.90
C GLU A 721 10.23 -2.82 29.60
N SER A 722 10.70 -2.18 28.53
CA SER A 722 12.10 -2.28 28.11
C SER A 722 13.06 -1.47 28.97
N VAL A 723 12.61 -0.37 29.58
CA VAL A 723 13.43 0.50 30.44
C VAL A 723 13.37 0.12 31.92
N ASP A 724 12.41 -0.72 32.33
CA ASP A 724 12.24 -1.14 33.72
C ASP A 724 13.56 -1.72 34.28
N PRO A 725 14.05 -1.25 35.45
CA PRO A 725 15.25 -1.80 36.09
C PRO A 725 15.16 -3.29 36.43
N ALA A 726 13.96 -3.84 36.61
CA ALA A 726 13.72 -5.27 36.85
C ALA A 726 13.78 -6.10 35.55
N THR A 727 13.71 -5.46 34.38
CA THR A 727 13.81 -6.14 33.10
C THR A 727 15.24 -6.57 32.83
N SER A 728 15.44 -7.87 32.57
CA SER A 728 16.77 -8.40 32.23
C SER A 728 17.34 -7.71 30.98
N ALA A 729 18.66 -7.55 30.92
CA ALA A 729 19.35 -6.96 29.76
C ALA A 729 19.01 -7.64 28.42
N VAL A 730 18.67 -8.94 28.45
CA VAL A 730 18.24 -9.72 27.28
C VAL A 730 16.89 -9.27 26.73
N VAL A 731 15.96 -8.92 27.63
CA VAL A 731 14.64 -8.42 27.27
C VAL A 731 14.73 -6.94 26.88
N ALA A 732 15.50 -6.13 27.62
CA ALA A 732 15.77 -4.72 27.29
C ALA A 732 16.43 -4.57 25.91
N TYR A 733 17.33 -5.50 25.54
CA TYR A 733 17.91 -5.56 24.20
C TYR A 733 16.85 -5.61 23.08
N ARG A 734 15.75 -6.34 23.28
CA ARG A 734 14.66 -6.40 22.29
C ARG A 734 14.00 -5.04 22.12
N GLY A 735 13.77 -4.33 23.22
CA GLY A 735 13.31 -2.94 23.20
C GLY A 735 14.28 -2.04 22.42
N SER A 736 15.58 -2.11 22.72
CA SER A 736 16.60 -1.28 22.03
C SER A 736 16.56 -1.45 20.50
N LYS A 737 16.39 -2.68 20.01
CA LYS A 737 16.31 -2.96 18.56
C LYS A 737 14.96 -2.54 17.98
N LYS A 738 13.86 -2.81 18.67
CA LYS A 738 12.52 -2.37 18.26
C LYS A 738 12.45 -0.86 18.12
N PHE A 739 12.80 -0.10 19.16
CA PHE A 739 12.61 1.35 19.17
C PHE A 739 13.62 2.09 18.30
N ALA A 740 14.85 1.59 18.15
CA ALA A 740 15.79 2.14 17.18
C ALA A 740 15.28 1.95 15.73
N GLU A 741 14.70 0.80 15.41
CA GLU A 741 14.11 0.58 14.08
C GLU A 741 12.83 1.39 13.87
N LEU A 742 11.95 1.47 14.86
CA LEU A 742 10.76 2.33 14.79
C LEU A 742 11.13 3.78 14.56
N GLU A 743 12.17 4.29 15.23
CA GLU A 743 12.67 5.65 14.96
C GLU A 743 13.13 5.81 13.51
N ALA A 744 13.76 4.79 12.91
CA ALA A 744 14.16 4.85 11.51
C ALA A 744 12.94 5.03 10.58
N TRP A 745 11.89 4.22 10.78
CA TRP A 745 10.67 4.31 9.98
C TRP A 745 9.91 5.62 10.24
N ASN A 746 9.82 6.04 11.51
CA ASN A 746 9.21 7.31 11.91
C ASN A 746 9.97 8.50 11.31
N PHE A 747 11.30 8.43 11.20
CA PHE A 747 12.11 9.46 10.54
C PHE A 747 11.78 9.56 9.05
N ILE A 748 11.62 8.43 8.35
CA ILE A 748 11.23 8.44 6.93
C ILE A 748 9.84 9.05 6.74
N GLU A 749 8.89 8.72 7.61
CA GLU A 749 7.52 9.25 7.56
C GLU A 749 7.48 10.75 7.89
N ARG A 750 8.20 11.16 8.93
CA ARG A 750 8.24 12.53 9.45
C ARG A 750 9.02 13.46 8.54
N GLU A 751 10.26 13.12 8.20
CA GLU A 751 11.20 14.02 7.50
C GLU A 751 11.14 13.87 5.97
N LYS A 752 10.56 12.78 5.46
CA LYS A 752 10.44 12.47 4.02
C LYS A 752 11.75 12.73 3.25
N PRO A 753 12.90 12.16 3.71
CA PRO A 753 14.21 12.50 3.18
C PRO A 753 14.38 12.11 1.71
N PRO A 754 15.42 12.60 1.02
CA PRO A 754 15.66 12.29 -0.39
C PRO A 754 15.97 10.81 -0.65
N PHE A 755 16.47 10.07 0.35
CA PHE A 755 16.78 8.65 0.29
C PHE A 755 15.61 7.75 0.71
N ASP A 756 15.65 6.48 0.31
CA ASP A 756 14.78 5.44 0.87
C ASP A 756 15.50 4.57 1.93
N LEU A 757 14.70 3.85 2.73
CA LEU A 757 15.17 2.99 3.82
C LEU A 757 14.88 1.51 3.52
N VAL A 758 15.82 0.64 3.84
CA VAL A 758 15.63 -0.81 3.92
C VAL A 758 16.08 -1.28 5.31
N THR A 759 15.28 -2.07 6.00
CA THR A 759 15.69 -2.67 7.29
C THR A 759 15.86 -4.18 7.17
N LEU A 760 16.92 -4.71 7.78
CA LEU A 760 17.23 -6.13 7.83
C LEU A 760 17.18 -6.61 9.27
N CYS A 761 16.37 -7.63 9.55
CA CYS A 761 16.14 -8.18 10.89
C CYS A 761 16.72 -9.60 11.01
N PRO A 762 18.05 -9.79 10.97
CA PRO A 762 18.64 -11.12 11.04
C PRO A 762 18.45 -11.76 12.41
N PRO A 763 18.36 -13.10 12.48
CA PRO A 763 18.38 -13.87 13.72
C PRO A 763 19.84 -14.08 14.20
N MET A 764 20.18 -15.25 14.74
CA MET A 764 21.57 -15.57 15.09
C MET A 764 22.46 -15.55 13.86
N VAL A 765 23.63 -14.91 13.96
CA VAL A 765 24.57 -14.81 12.83
C VAL A 765 25.84 -15.58 13.18
N PHE A 766 26.17 -16.58 12.37
CA PHE A 766 27.36 -17.42 12.55
C PHE A 766 28.27 -17.38 11.32
N GLY A 767 29.51 -17.83 11.46
CA GLY A 767 30.40 -18.09 10.33
C GLY A 767 31.76 -17.40 10.45
N PRO A 768 32.58 -17.47 9.38
CA PRO A 768 33.98 -17.08 9.42
C PRO A 768 34.22 -15.62 9.81
N ILE A 769 35.43 -15.32 10.26
CA ILE A 769 35.89 -14.03 10.77
C ILE A 769 36.84 -13.41 9.75
N VAL A 770 36.54 -12.20 9.29
CA VAL A 770 37.38 -11.42 8.36
C VAL A 770 37.77 -10.05 8.89
N HIS A 771 37.44 -9.79 10.17
CA HIS A 771 37.82 -8.59 10.90
C HIS A 771 38.94 -8.93 11.90
N PRO A 772 39.72 -7.94 12.36
CA PRO A 772 40.79 -8.19 13.32
C PRO A 772 40.26 -8.69 14.66
N VAL A 773 40.63 -9.93 15.01
CA VAL A 773 40.35 -10.60 16.28
C VAL A 773 41.68 -11.18 16.78
N ALA A 774 42.14 -10.78 17.96
CA ALA A 774 43.45 -11.19 18.46
C ALA A 774 43.43 -12.47 19.31
N SER A 775 42.25 -12.89 19.78
CA SER A 775 42.10 -14.09 20.61
C SER A 775 40.64 -14.56 20.65
N ILE A 776 40.41 -15.78 21.13
CA ILE A 776 39.07 -16.35 21.37
C ILE A 776 38.20 -15.42 22.24
N ALA A 777 38.79 -14.76 23.23
CA ALA A 777 38.07 -13.86 24.14
C ALA A 777 37.48 -12.61 23.44
N GLN A 778 37.90 -12.34 22.20
CA GLN A 778 37.44 -11.22 21.40
C GLN A 778 36.49 -11.63 20.27
N LEU A 779 36.05 -12.90 20.23
CA LEU A 779 35.01 -13.36 19.32
C LEU A 779 33.70 -12.60 19.56
N ASN A 780 32.93 -12.38 18.49
CA ASN A 780 31.56 -11.89 18.63
C ASN A 780 30.70 -12.90 19.40
N GLU A 781 29.72 -12.39 20.15
CA GLU A 781 28.87 -13.17 21.07
C GLU A 781 28.37 -14.50 20.47
N SER A 782 27.76 -14.47 19.28
CA SER A 782 27.23 -15.67 18.64
C SER A 782 28.30 -16.71 18.30
N ASN A 783 29.44 -16.31 17.73
CA ASN A 783 30.54 -17.22 17.44
C ASN A 783 31.23 -17.70 18.72
N ALA A 784 31.32 -16.87 19.77
CA ALA A 784 31.88 -17.25 21.05
C ALA A 784 31.04 -18.35 21.72
N VAL A 785 29.70 -18.24 21.68
CA VAL A 785 28.81 -19.28 22.22
C VAL A 785 28.91 -20.56 21.39
N LEU A 786 28.94 -20.46 20.06
CA LEU A 786 29.12 -21.64 19.18
C LEU A 786 30.49 -22.30 19.39
N TRP A 787 31.56 -21.53 19.57
CA TRP A 787 32.90 -22.04 19.90
C TRP A 787 32.94 -22.71 21.28
N SER A 788 32.18 -22.22 22.26
CA SER A 788 32.16 -22.82 23.60
C SER A 788 31.72 -24.29 23.59
N VAL A 789 30.87 -24.68 22.63
CA VAL A 789 30.53 -26.09 22.36
C VAL A 789 31.78 -26.89 22.01
N ALA A 790 32.58 -26.41 21.05
CA ALA A 790 33.83 -27.05 20.64
C ALA A 790 34.89 -27.04 21.76
N ALA A 791 34.86 -26.03 22.62
CA ALA A 791 35.74 -25.89 23.79
C ALA A 791 35.28 -26.71 25.01
N GLY A 792 34.18 -27.46 24.93
CA GLY A 792 33.75 -28.39 25.98
C GLY A 792 32.83 -27.80 27.06
N ALA A 793 32.01 -26.80 26.72
CA ALA A 793 30.97 -26.29 27.62
C ALA A 793 30.06 -27.43 28.14
N ASP A 794 29.83 -27.47 29.45
CA ASP A 794 28.96 -28.44 30.11
C ASP A 794 28.16 -27.76 31.25
N PRO A 795 26.81 -27.74 31.18
CA PRO A 795 25.98 -28.25 30.08
C PRO A 795 26.16 -27.43 28.78
N LEU A 796 25.74 -28.00 27.65
CA LEU A 796 25.72 -27.24 26.38
C LEU A 796 24.84 -25.98 26.50
N PRO A 797 25.18 -24.89 25.77
CA PRO A 797 24.36 -23.69 25.75
C PRO A 797 22.92 -23.97 25.28
N ALA A 798 21.95 -23.21 25.81
CA ALA A 798 20.57 -23.29 25.36
C ALA A 798 20.31 -22.32 24.19
N ALA A 799 19.74 -22.81 23.09
CA ALA A 799 19.30 -21.98 21.97
C ALA A 799 18.02 -21.21 22.35
N ARG A 800 18.13 -19.87 22.44
CA ARG A 800 16.98 -18.99 22.77
C ARG A 800 16.06 -18.73 21.58
N VAL A 801 16.58 -18.91 20.37
CA VAL A 801 15.86 -18.88 19.09
C VAL A 801 16.43 -20.00 18.23
N SER A 802 15.61 -20.57 17.35
CA SER A 802 15.96 -21.69 16.49
C SER A 802 16.43 -21.27 15.09
N ALA A 803 16.29 -19.99 14.74
CA ALA A 803 16.67 -19.45 13.44
C ALA A 803 18.08 -18.84 13.46
N TRP A 804 18.78 -18.93 12.33
CA TRP A 804 20.14 -18.43 12.15
C TRP A 804 20.42 -18.05 10.68
N ILE A 805 21.57 -17.43 10.42
CA ILE A 805 22.08 -17.10 9.08
C ILE A 805 23.62 -17.09 9.07
N ASP A 806 24.25 -17.50 7.96
CA ASP A 806 25.69 -17.33 7.76
C ASP A 806 26.01 -15.83 7.52
N VAL A 807 27.08 -15.33 8.15
CA VAL A 807 27.48 -13.93 8.08
C VAL A 807 27.78 -13.45 6.66
N ARG A 808 28.25 -14.33 5.78
CA ARG A 808 28.53 -14.02 4.36
C ARG A 808 27.24 -13.90 3.58
N ASP A 809 26.27 -14.75 3.86
CA ASP A 809 24.94 -14.65 3.25
C ASP A 809 24.27 -13.36 3.72
N LEU A 810 24.35 -13.05 5.01
CA LEU A 810 23.83 -11.80 5.55
C LEU A 810 24.53 -10.58 4.91
N ALA A 811 25.84 -10.60 4.74
CA ALA A 811 26.56 -9.53 4.05
C ALA A 811 26.11 -9.37 2.59
N GLU A 812 25.88 -10.48 1.89
CA GLU A 812 25.27 -10.47 0.56
C GLU A 812 23.88 -9.83 0.58
N VAL A 813 23.03 -10.16 1.57
CA VAL A 813 21.71 -9.51 1.73
C VAL A 813 21.84 -8.00 1.90
N HIS A 814 22.82 -7.51 2.69
CA HIS A 814 23.03 -6.06 2.85
C HIS A 814 23.38 -5.39 1.52
N VAL A 815 24.29 -5.99 0.75
CA VAL A 815 24.73 -5.44 -0.53
C VAL A 815 23.60 -5.52 -1.58
N GLN A 816 22.87 -6.64 -1.64
CA GLN A 816 21.75 -6.78 -2.56
C GLN A 816 20.58 -5.87 -2.19
N ALA A 817 20.28 -5.67 -0.91
CA ALA A 817 19.28 -4.71 -0.47
C ALA A 817 19.67 -3.27 -0.85
N LEU A 818 20.97 -2.96 -0.85
CA LEU A 818 21.47 -1.67 -1.32
C LEU A 818 21.29 -1.52 -2.83
N LEU A 819 21.67 -2.52 -3.61
CA LEU A 819 21.75 -2.44 -5.07
C LEU A 819 20.43 -2.71 -5.80
N THR A 820 19.51 -3.45 -5.19
CA THR A 820 18.23 -3.85 -5.81
C THR A 820 17.20 -2.74 -5.67
N PRO A 821 16.77 -2.05 -6.76
CA PRO A 821 15.86 -0.91 -6.66
C PRO A 821 14.58 -1.22 -5.88
N ASP A 822 14.02 -2.41 -6.11
CA ASP A 822 12.75 -2.86 -5.55
C ASP A 822 12.81 -3.22 -4.05
N ALA A 823 14.00 -3.21 -3.45
CA ALA A 823 14.19 -3.42 -2.02
C ALA A 823 13.77 -2.19 -1.18
N GLY A 824 13.73 -1.00 -1.80
CA GLY A 824 13.47 0.26 -1.12
C GLY A 824 12.13 0.30 -0.41
N GLY A 825 12.12 0.70 0.86
CA GLY A 825 10.91 0.79 1.70
C GLY A 825 10.45 -0.54 2.26
N LYS A 826 11.29 -1.58 2.24
CA LYS A 826 10.95 -2.90 2.75
C LYS A 826 11.73 -3.23 4.01
N ARG A 827 11.15 -4.17 4.75
CA ARG A 827 11.71 -4.79 5.95
C ARG A 827 11.86 -6.28 5.69
N TYR A 828 13.07 -6.80 5.78
CA TYR A 828 13.37 -8.21 5.53
C TYR A 828 13.79 -8.94 6.81
N VAL A 829 13.51 -10.24 6.87
CA VAL A 829 13.92 -11.11 7.99
C VAL A 829 14.82 -12.23 7.42
N PRO A 830 16.07 -11.90 7.04
CA PRO A 830 16.95 -12.84 6.36
C PRO A 830 17.38 -13.96 7.31
N ALA A 831 17.13 -15.21 6.91
CA ALA A 831 17.45 -16.39 7.69
C ALA A 831 17.66 -17.60 6.78
N SER A 832 18.53 -18.51 7.19
CA SER A 832 18.56 -19.86 6.64
C SER A 832 17.24 -20.57 6.94
N GLY A 833 16.79 -21.42 6.01
CA GLY A 833 15.61 -22.26 6.20
C GLY A 833 15.85 -23.44 7.15
N GLU A 834 17.12 -23.73 7.47
CA GLU A 834 17.50 -24.80 8.40
C GLU A 834 17.40 -24.29 9.85
N PRO A 835 16.62 -24.92 10.74
CA PRO A 835 16.68 -24.60 12.16
C PRO A 835 17.99 -25.12 12.79
N PHE A 836 18.41 -24.52 13.92
CA PHE A 836 19.59 -24.98 14.67
C PHE A 836 19.29 -25.22 16.15
N CYS A 837 20.13 -26.06 16.76
CA CYS A 837 20.33 -26.16 18.21
C CYS A 837 21.81 -26.48 18.48
N TYR A 838 22.28 -26.29 19.73
CA TYR A 838 23.70 -26.49 20.05
C TYR A 838 24.09 -27.97 20.15
N GLU A 839 23.14 -28.88 20.38
CA GLU A 839 23.35 -30.33 20.26
C GLU A 839 23.69 -30.74 18.83
N TYR A 840 23.00 -30.15 17.83
CA TYR A 840 23.34 -30.38 16.42
C TYR A 840 24.73 -29.83 16.07
N ALA A 841 25.09 -28.66 16.60
CA ALA A 841 26.46 -28.14 16.45
C ALA A 841 27.51 -29.06 17.10
N ALA A 842 27.22 -29.63 18.27
CA ALA A 842 28.11 -30.57 18.96
C ALA A 842 28.35 -31.84 18.13
N ASP A 843 27.29 -32.39 17.51
CA ASP A 843 27.40 -33.51 16.59
C ASP A 843 28.32 -33.19 15.39
N ILE A 844 28.08 -32.06 14.72
CA ILE A 844 28.90 -31.60 13.57
C ILE A 844 30.37 -31.49 14.00
N VAL A 845 30.64 -30.87 15.15
CA VAL A 845 32.01 -30.67 15.63
C VAL A 845 32.71 -32.01 15.94
N LYS A 846 32.04 -32.96 16.62
CA LYS A 846 32.60 -34.29 16.90
C LYS A 846 32.83 -35.13 15.63
N GLU A 847 31.97 -34.96 14.63
CA GLU A 847 32.08 -35.66 13.36
C GLU A 847 33.26 -35.14 12.53
N LYS A 848 33.35 -33.81 12.36
CA LYS A 848 34.35 -33.17 11.48
C LYS A 848 35.75 -33.05 12.10
N PHE A 849 35.87 -33.01 13.42
CA PHE A 849 37.14 -32.74 14.11
C PHE A 849 37.50 -33.83 15.12
N GLU A 850 38.55 -34.60 14.84
CA GLU A 850 39.00 -35.70 15.70
C GLU A 850 39.36 -35.24 17.12
N TRP A 851 40.01 -34.07 17.25
CA TRP A 851 40.37 -33.49 18.55
C TRP A 851 39.15 -33.20 19.43
N ALA A 852 38.02 -32.85 18.81
CA ALA A 852 36.84 -32.42 19.53
C ALA A 852 36.06 -33.59 20.14
N ARG A 853 36.30 -34.84 19.71
CA ARG A 853 35.68 -36.05 20.28
C ARG A 853 35.97 -36.22 21.77
N ASN A 854 37.12 -35.72 22.22
CA ASN A 854 37.56 -35.76 23.62
C ASN A 854 37.31 -34.44 24.38
N THR A 855 36.90 -33.38 23.69
CA THR A 855 36.72 -32.03 24.28
C THR A 855 35.25 -31.67 24.43
N VAL A 856 34.42 -31.89 23.40
CA VAL A 856 32.98 -31.63 23.46
C VAL A 856 32.35 -32.56 24.48
N THR A 857 31.56 -32.01 25.41
CA THR A 857 30.92 -32.79 26.49
C THR A 857 30.15 -34.01 25.95
N ALA A 858 30.11 -35.09 26.76
CA ALA A 858 29.22 -36.23 26.52
C ALA A 858 27.82 -36.01 27.14
N ASN A 859 27.63 -34.94 27.91
CA ASN A 859 26.40 -34.61 28.63
C ASN A 859 25.39 -33.87 27.74
N TYR A 860 25.03 -34.47 26.60
CA TYR A 860 23.93 -34.03 25.74
C TYR A 860 23.34 -35.20 24.96
N GLU A 861 22.15 -35.02 24.40
CA GLU A 861 21.47 -36.01 23.57
C GLU A 861 22.05 -36.00 22.13
N ALA A 862 23.00 -36.92 21.85
CA ALA A 862 23.59 -37.07 20.52
C ALA A 862 22.53 -37.45 19.47
N GLY A 863 22.62 -36.86 18.27
CA GLY A 863 21.64 -37.04 17.21
C GLY A 863 20.38 -36.19 17.36
N LYS A 864 20.22 -35.44 18.47
CA LYS A 864 19.11 -34.50 18.63
C LYS A 864 19.16 -33.45 17.51
N ARG A 865 18.01 -33.26 16.86
CA ARG A 865 17.80 -32.20 15.88
C ARG A 865 16.80 -31.20 16.46
N PRO A 866 16.87 -29.92 16.05
CA PRO A 866 15.86 -28.95 16.46
C PRO A 866 14.47 -29.44 16.03
N GLY A 867 13.53 -29.42 16.98
CA GLY A 867 12.15 -29.83 16.73
C GLY A 867 11.42 -28.86 15.79
N PRO A 868 10.22 -29.23 15.31
CA PRO A 868 9.40 -28.36 14.48
C PRO A 868 9.08 -27.06 15.25
N THR A 869 9.52 -25.93 14.69
CA THR A 869 9.48 -24.58 15.30
C THR A 869 9.12 -23.56 14.23
N TYR A 870 8.74 -22.34 14.64
CA TYR A 870 8.44 -21.25 13.72
C TYR A 870 9.55 -21.02 12.69
N LYS A 871 9.18 -20.47 11.55
CA LYS A 871 10.09 -20.13 10.44
C LYS A 871 10.32 -18.63 10.37
N LEU A 872 11.39 -18.22 9.70
CA LEU A 872 11.62 -16.84 9.27
C LEU A 872 11.54 -16.80 7.73
N ASP A 873 11.03 -15.70 7.18
CA ASP A 873 10.82 -15.54 5.74
C ASP A 873 12.13 -15.27 4.96
N GLY A 874 13.02 -16.27 4.94
CA GLY A 874 14.22 -16.27 4.11
C GLY A 874 13.93 -16.46 2.62
N GLU A 875 12.76 -17.03 2.27
CA GLU A 875 12.35 -17.25 0.88
C GLU A 875 12.10 -15.93 0.15
N THR A 876 11.48 -14.94 0.80
CA THR A 876 11.31 -13.61 0.20
C THR A 876 12.65 -12.94 -0.10
N VAL A 877 13.65 -13.10 0.77
CA VAL A 877 15.01 -12.60 0.54
C VAL A 877 15.66 -13.32 -0.65
N THR A 878 15.51 -14.64 -0.75
CA THR A 878 16.00 -15.41 -1.90
C THR A 878 15.36 -14.94 -3.21
N ARG A 879 14.04 -14.76 -3.20
CA ARG A 879 13.25 -14.37 -4.37
C ARG A 879 13.52 -12.94 -4.83
N GLU A 880 13.65 -11.99 -3.90
CA GLU A 880 13.74 -10.56 -4.23
C GLU A 880 15.18 -10.05 -4.31
N LEU A 881 16.10 -10.60 -3.52
CA LEU A 881 17.50 -10.15 -3.44
C LEU A 881 18.49 -11.17 -4.05
N GLY A 882 18.01 -12.34 -4.49
CA GLY A 882 18.83 -13.34 -5.19
C GLY A 882 19.85 -14.06 -4.30
N VAL A 883 19.76 -13.92 -2.98
CA VAL A 883 20.71 -14.52 -2.04
C VAL A 883 20.42 -16.00 -1.85
N LYS A 884 21.47 -16.83 -1.87
CA LYS A 884 21.40 -18.25 -1.54
C LYS A 884 22.04 -18.48 -0.18
N TYR A 885 21.40 -19.30 0.65
CA TYR A 885 21.89 -19.59 1.99
C TYR A 885 22.81 -20.82 2.01
N ARG A 886 23.86 -20.74 2.81
CA ARG A 886 24.75 -21.84 3.17
C ARG A 886 24.10 -22.72 4.23
N GLY A 887 24.48 -24.00 4.24
CA GLY A 887 24.02 -24.96 5.25
C GLY A 887 24.67 -24.73 6.61
N PHE A 888 23.99 -25.19 7.67
CA PHE A 888 24.48 -25.02 9.05
C PHE A 888 25.79 -25.77 9.28
N GLU A 889 25.87 -27.00 8.77
CA GLU A 889 27.06 -27.86 8.89
C GLU A 889 28.31 -27.17 8.30
N GLN A 890 28.20 -26.66 7.07
CA GLN A 890 29.28 -25.91 6.42
C GLN A 890 29.71 -24.69 7.26
N THR A 891 28.74 -23.94 7.77
CA THR A 891 28.98 -22.73 8.56
C THR A 891 29.72 -23.05 9.86
N VAL A 892 29.30 -24.09 10.57
CA VAL A 892 29.92 -24.55 11.82
C VAL A 892 31.32 -25.08 11.55
N GLU A 893 31.48 -25.92 10.53
CA GLU A 893 32.78 -26.50 10.17
C GLU A 893 33.82 -25.41 9.86
N GLU A 894 33.47 -24.47 8.98
CA GLU A 894 34.41 -23.42 8.56
C GLU A 894 34.76 -22.45 9.71
N LEU A 895 33.79 -22.10 10.56
CA LEU A 895 34.06 -21.29 11.75
C LEU A 895 35.00 -22.02 12.72
N VAL A 896 34.67 -23.26 13.10
CA VAL A 896 35.42 -24.02 14.11
C VAL A 896 36.83 -24.31 13.61
N ARG A 897 36.98 -24.66 12.32
CA ARG A 897 38.28 -24.81 11.67
C ARG A 897 39.09 -23.53 11.77
N GLN A 898 38.52 -22.39 11.36
CA GLN A 898 39.22 -21.12 11.38
C GLN A 898 39.64 -20.72 12.80
N VAL A 899 38.73 -20.78 13.77
CA VAL A 899 39.06 -20.42 15.17
C VAL A 899 40.14 -21.35 15.71
N LYS A 900 40.09 -22.64 15.39
CA LYS A 900 41.09 -23.61 15.81
C LYS A 900 42.47 -23.37 15.19
N GLU A 901 42.52 -22.93 13.94
CA GLU A 901 43.78 -22.74 13.21
C GLU A 901 44.43 -21.38 13.47
N THR A 902 43.62 -20.37 13.83
CA THR A 902 44.08 -18.97 13.88
C THR A 902 44.06 -18.34 15.27
N LEU A 903 43.27 -18.87 16.22
CA LEU A 903 43.03 -18.23 17.52
C LEU A 903 43.17 -19.16 18.74
N ALA A 904 43.17 -20.48 18.56
CA ALA A 904 43.15 -21.49 19.62
C ALA A 904 44.37 -22.40 19.59
#